data_AF-A0A6P1EIJ8-F1
#
_entry.id   AF-A0A6P1EIJ8-F1
#
_cell.length_a   1.000
_cell.length_b   1.000
_cell.length_c   1.000
_cell.angle_alpha   90.00
_cell.angle_beta   90.00
_cell.angle_gamma   90.00
#
_symmetry.space_group_name_H-M   'P 1'
#
loop_
_entity.id
_entity.type
_entity.pdbx_description
1 polymer ?
#
loop_
_entity_poly.entity_id
_entity_poly.type
_entity_poly.pdbx_seq_one_letter_code
_entity_poly.pdbx_strand_id
1 'polypeptide(L)'
;MATRTFKWITAASAVALAGMGLLGYNLIAAQAQGALAQAPLNNQVQTPPAFIMAVDDSGSMTFQTQFPGMDGEGCWDTGRKSFFDSNGNLNTSGNCDYFYLLPGTRINNYYGIPPIDQLGFSRSSDFNPTYFNPAVKYEPWVAGTGVSYGDAGLQATRIDPRNTATVALASLYYSTSASDSFRMQDGMVIPAGTFYRYGNTNYQRNSDYTWNNGVATVYMEYTPATFFTRWTSANDPYPQIPGVNNAYNGVTRVRVTNACGTNCSMWKYTIGAGNTAALQNFANWYSYYGNRNRAMIAGMTRSLADVNNLRVGYFRINQNGSYDSGSDQSKRLTMRDMAVNADKLALYTDMISLTASGGTPNRQAVNAAALQFTRTDAGAPVQLSCQKNAVMLFTDGFSNGGGPTVGNNDGGMGSPFQDGNSNTMADIVSKYYNSVGGASPLRTDLTAGQVPVPQACKTGNPDKSLDCQTNLHLNFYGVTLGARGNLFNPDLDQNPYTDASIYGNWPPRQDDQRSTVDDIWHATVNTRGEYINARTPEEITTAMRRVLSSVTSGASPSGGSGSSGARVGAGSITVGPSYEIANEGTDWFGRLSASALSVNSQRQVVSTPIWEAAALLPSSGRKVFYTKDGTTREFNDGSVTLADLCTKSTALYPGMSRCSAAELTALGATATTAVAYLKGDQSGEVKSGGKLRDRTTRLGDIVNSSPVVSAPGDDFGYRRLGGDLATSYQTYVTNKRANANYMVYVGANDGMLHAFNGGMNGAGTQIAGGGTEAFAYIPSTALGHMGNLLFPYNAKNLNDQKFDHRYYVDGKITVVDTRYGNNWHTTLVGASGAGGRSVFGLDVTPGTTFGASSKLWEISDLDTALSADVRNNIGHVLARPVIVPMLDSSGTPVWRAVFGNGYNSANGKAVLFLVDIKTGTPTISMIEAVESGAGVPTGSNGLGSVVVVDRYGGTSQQTRGSDGYADTAYGTDQKGAVWKFDLRSRANVTVPLFTTRSYTEGGRTLRQPFTGGIESMSGQLGGNMLFFGTGSFSFVGDPSDVSVQSLYGVNDTTDGAVTTTLTRANLGGSSVITSGGQRTLSTGTPPSDSRGWYVDLPAGERFVGNPTISEGVVYLPTYVPTPGNAGCASSGTNWLFGLQSGTGGGAFGQSRLDSTTGTVISDGVAGLRTDSTGSAAVTDVGINSLPGTGLAAGGTGGSGTSPPSGVPPTPPNECWNYVNNGNQRIFVPYPCGRQSWRQIQ
;
A
#
# COMPACT_ATOMS: atom_id res chain seq x y z
N MET A 1 36.44 -34.30 36.17
CA MET A 1 35.73 -33.03 35.88
C MET A 1 34.51 -33.25 34.99
N ALA A 2 33.59 -34.14 35.37
CA ALA A 2 32.50 -34.60 34.48
C ALA A 2 31.11 -34.56 35.14
N THR A 3 30.89 -33.71 36.15
CA THR A 3 29.62 -33.72 36.92
C THR A 3 28.99 -32.34 37.16
N ARG A 4 29.53 -31.26 36.58
CA ARG A 4 28.91 -29.91 36.67
C ARG A 4 28.28 -29.41 35.36
N THR A 5 28.69 -29.92 34.20
CA THR A 5 28.14 -29.51 32.89
C THR A 5 26.77 -30.11 32.59
N PHE A 6 26.45 -31.30 33.12
CA PHE A 6 25.15 -31.93 32.88
C PHE A 6 23.99 -31.17 33.56
N LYS A 7 24.21 -30.60 34.76
CA LYS A 7 23.17 -29.84 35.49
C LYS A 7 22.82 -28.50 34.84
N TRP A 8 23.74 -27.87 34.11
CA TRP A 8 23.46 -26.63 33.37
C TRP A 8 22.69 -26.89 32.07
N ILE A 9 22.92 -28.04 31.42
CA ILE A 9 22.16 -28.43 30.23
C ILE A 9 20.73 -28.81 30.62
N THR A 10 20.50 -29.54 31.72
CA THR A 10 19.12 -29.85 32.15
C THR A 10 18.37 -28.62 32.65
N ALA A 11 19.05 -27.64 33.28
CA ALA A 11 18.44 -26.37 33.65
C ALA A 11 18.15 -25.46 32.44
N ALA A 12 19.05 -25.42 31.45
CA ALA A 12 18.83 -24.67 30.20
C ALA A 12 17.75 -25.32 29.33
N SER A 13 17.66 -26.65 29.29
CA SER A 13 16.59 -27.38 28.61
C SER A 13 15.26 -27.25 29.35
N ALA A 14 15.24 -27.17 30.69
CA ALA A 14 14.03 -26.89 31.46
C ALA A 14 13.56 -25.43 31.32
N VAL A 15 14.48 -24.47 31.18
CA VAL A 15 14.15 -23.06 30.87
C VAL A 15 13.75 -22.90 29.39
N ALA A 16 14.31 -23.68 28.47
CA ALA A 16 13.89 -23.71 27.07
C ALA A 16 12.57 -24.46 26.87
N LEU A 17 12.25 -25.48 27.67
CA LEU A 17 10.96 -26.18 27.68
C LEU A 17 9.91 -25.42 28.49
N ALA A 18 10.28 -24.65 29.52
CA ALA A 18 9.40 -23.68 30.16
C ALA A 18 9.20 -22.43 29.28
N GLY A 19 10.20 -22.06 28.48
CA GLY A 19 10.14 -20.98 27.48
C GLY A 19 9.34 -21.37 26.24
N MET A 20 9.49 -22.61 25.74
CA MET A 20 8.62 -23.19 24.70
C MET A 20 7.25 -23.58 25.25
N GLY A 21 7.15 -23.94 26.53
CA GLY A 21 5.91 -24.09 27.26
C GLY A 21 5.18 -22.76 27.38
N LEU A 22 5.88 -21.65 27.69
CA LEU A 22 5.32 -20.29 27.67
C LEU A 22 4.99 -19.82 26.26
N LEU A 23 5.79 -20.14 25.24
CA LEU A 23 5.48 -19.80 23.84
C LEU A 23 4.30 -20.62 23.30
N GLY A 24 4.18 -21.89 23.69
CA GLY A 24 3.02 -22.74 23.39
C GLY A 24 1.77 -22.36 24.18
N TYR A 25 1.91 -21.82 25.40
CA TYR A 25 0.79 -21.35 26.23
C TYR A 25 0.32 -19.93 25.87
N ASN A 26 1.11 -19.17 25.09
CA ASN A 26 0.71 -17.88 24.53
C ASN A 26 0.02 -18.00 23.14
N LEU A 27 -0.20 -19.22 22.62
CA LEU A 27 -0.90 -19.45 21.35
C LEU A 27 -2.43 -19.46 21.49
N ILE A 28 -2.97 -18.69 22.43
CA ILE A 28 -4.40 -18.40 22.51
C ILE A 28 -4.53 -16.87 22.57
N ALA A 29 -4.74 -16.25 21.40
CA ALA A 29 -4.95 -14.82 21.30
C ALA A 29 -6.35 -14.48 21.81
N ALA A 30 -6.46 -13.99 23.05
CA ALA A 30 -7.70 -13.40 23.55
C ALA A 30 -7.89 -11.99 22.95
N GLN A 31 -9.09 -11.68 22.42
CA GLN A 31 -9.38 -10.36 21.85
C GLN A 31 -9.15 -9.21 22.84
N ALA A 32 -8.76 -8.05 22.30
CA ALA A 32 -8.52 -6.81 23.06
C ALA A 32 -7.47 -6.95 24.18
N GLN A 33 -6.52 -7.88 24.05
CA GLN A 33 -5.42 -8.04 25.01
C GLN A 33 -4.07 -7.73 24.36
N GLY A 34 -3.13 -7.25 25.17
CA GLY A 34 -1.75 -6.99 24.74
C GLY A 34 -1.54 -5.62 24.10
N ALA A 35 -0.59 -5.54 23.17
CA ALA A 35 -0.21 -4.29 22.53
C ALA A 35 -1.25 -3.87 21.49
N LEU A 36 -1.59 -2.57 21.51
CA LEU A 36 -2.38 -1.95 20.44
C LEU A 36 -1.57 -2.02 19.14
N ALA A 37 -2.23 -2.41 18.05
CA ALA A 37 -1.63 -2.38 16.73
C ALA A 37 -1.26 -0.94 16.36
N GLN A 38 -0.11 -0.77 15.72
CA GLN A 38 0.38 0.55 15.30
C GLN A 38 0.34 0.73 13.79
N ALA A 39 -0.14 -0.27 13.05
CA ALA A 39 -0.46 -0.23 11.64
C ALA A 39 -1.82 -0.94 11.42
N PRO A 40 -2.53 -0.66 10.33
CA PRO A 40 -3.82 -1.29 10.04
C PRO A 40 -3.74 -2.82 10.02
N LEU A 41 -4.63 -3.48 10.74
CA LEU A 41 -4.63 -4.95 10.85
C LEU A 41 -5.15 -5.64 9.58
N ASN A 42 -5.91 -4.93 8.76
CA ASN A 42 -6.41 -5.35 7.45
C ASN A 42 -5.39 -5.17 6.31
N ASN A 43 -4.15 -4.77 6.63
CA ASN A 43 -3.10 -4.58 5.64
C ASN A 43 -2.79 -5.88 4.91
N GLN A 44 -2.67 -5.78 3.58
CA GLN A 44 -2.09 -6.84 2.77
C GLN A 44 -0.70 -7.16 3.31
N VAL A 45 -0.55 -8.38 3.85
CA VAL A 45 0.76 -8.91 4.24
C VAL A 45 1.67 -8.70 3.03
N GLN A 46 2.71 -7.90 3.22
CA GLN A 46 3.79 -7.74 2.25
C GLN A 46 4.58 -9.05 2.25
N THR A 47 4.05 -10.06 1.57
CA THR A 47 4.80 -11.29 1.35
C THR A 47 5.79 -11.03 0.22
N PRO A 48 7.08 -11.36 0.38
CA PRO A 48 8.05 -11.22 -0.68
C PRO A 48 7.53 -11.94 -1.94
N PRO A 49 7.35 -11.25 -3.08
CA PRO A 49 6.84 -11.90 -4.27
C PRO A 49 7.85 -12.96 -4.75
N ALA A 50 7.35 -14.01 -5.39
CA ALA A 50 8.19 -15.10 -5.89
C ALA A 50 8.54 -14.92 -7.36
N PHE A 51 9.83 -15.00 -7.63
CA PHE A 51 10.41 -14.82 -8.95
C PHE A 51 11.23 -16.04 -9.31
N ILE A 52 11.16 -16.46 -10.57
CA ILE A 52 12.04 -17.47 -11.11
C ILE A 52 12.82 -16.88 -12.28
N MET A 53 14.14 -16.89 -12.16
CA MET A 53 15.09 -16.46 -13.18
C MET A 53 15.53 -17.68 -13.99
N ALA A 54 15.22 -17.67 -15.29
CA ALA A 54 15.79 -18.56 -16.28
C ALA A 54 16.89 -17.80 -17.03
N VAL A 55 18.12 -18.25 -16.91
CA VAL A 55 19.30 -17.48 -17.33
C VAL A 55 20.07 -18.19 -18.43
N ASP A 56 20.32 -17.48 -19.51
CA ASP A 56 20.94 -18.02 -20.72
C ASP A 56 22.41 -18.34 -20.49
N ASP A 57 22.71 -19.64 -20.60
CA ASP A 57 24.05 -20.20 -20.54
C ASP A 57 24.48 -20.78 -21.88
N SER A 58 23.87 -20.38 -22.99
CA SER A 58 24.21 -20.86 -24.33
C SER A 58 25.60 -20.45 -24.79
N GLY A 59 26.07 -21.08 -25.87
CA GLY A 59 27.38 -20.74 -26.45
C GLY A 59 27.47 -19.31 -27.02
N SER A 60 26.38 -18.79 -27.58
CA SER A 60 26.31 -17.44 -28.18
C SER A 60 26.51 -16.33 -27.14
N MET A 61 26.34 -16.64 -25.85
CA MET A 61 26.69 -15.75 -24.75
C MET A 61 28.20 -15.38 -24.71
N THR A 62 29.07 -16.12 -25.41
CA THR A 62 30.49 -15.77 -25.54
C THR A 62 30.78 -14.71 -26.61
N PHE A 63 29.81 -14.40 -27.48
CA PHE A 63 30.00 -13.46 -28.58
C PHE A 63 30.24 -12.03 -28.08
N GLN A 64 31.02 -11.28 -28.85
CA GLN A 64 31.45 -9.91 -28.56
C GLN A 64 30.86 -8.89 -29.53
N THR A 65 29.97 -9.33 -30.42
CA THR A 65 29.29 -8.51 -31.41
C THR A 65 27.79 -8.56 -31.21
N GLN A 66 27.11 -7.50 -31.63
CA GLN A 66 25.66 -7.46 -31.72
C GLN A 66 25.22 -6.58 -32.89
N PHE A 67 25.61 -7.02 -34.09
CA PHE A 67 25.20 -6.39 -35.33
C PHE A 67 23.78 -6.80 -35.71
N PRO A 68 23.19 -6.21 -36.77
CA PRO A 68 21.91 -6.66 -37.27
C PRO A 68 21.90 -8.13 -37.74
N GLY A 69 23.02 -8.76 -38.11
CA GLY A 69 23.02 -10.17 -38.52
C GLY A 69 22.41 -11.14 -37.49
N MET A 70 22.11 -12.37 -37.91
CA MET A 70 21.60 -13.43 -37.02
C MET A 70 22.56 -13.63 -35.84
N ASP A 71 22.02 -13.80 -34.63
CA ASP A 71 22.79 -13.86 -33.37
C ASP A 71 23.75 -12.68 -33.11
N GLY A 72 23.62 -11.57 -33.85
CA GLY A 72 24.55 -10.45 -33.76
C GLY A 72 25.80 -10.55 -34.63
N GLU A 73 25.81 -11.43 -35.64
CA GLU A 73 26.94 -11.67 -36.51
C GLU A 73 27.24 -10.51 -37.48
N GLY A 74 28.52 -10.32 -37.81
CA GLY A 74 28.92 -9.49 -38.94
C GLY A 74 28.88 -10.29 -40.25
N CYS A 75 28.27 -9.73 -41.30
CA CYS A 75 28.21 -10.37 -42.61
C CYS A 75 29.04 -9.63 -43.68
N TRP A 76 29.97 -10.34 -44.30
CA TRP A 76 30.78 -9.83 -45.40
C TRP A 76 30.17 -10.15 -46.76
N ASP A 77 29.99 -9.13 -47.60
CA ASP A 77 29.61 -9.30 -49.00
C ASP A 77 30.86 -9.37 -49.87
N THR A 78 31.08 -10.49 -50.56
CA THR A 78 32.26 -10.72 -51.41
C THR A 78 32.24 -9.91 -52.71
N GLY A 79 31.07 -9.57 -53.23
CA GLY A 79 30.93 -8.77 -54.45
C GLY A 79 31.27 -7.30 -54.20
N ARG A 80 30.77 -6.73 -53.09
CA ARG A 80 31.02 -5.36 -52.66
C ARG A 80 32.28 -5.19 -51.82
N LYS A 81 32.86 -6.28 -51.34
CA LYS A 81 34.02 -6.29 -50.43
C LYS A 81 33.80 -5.38 -49.21
N SER A 82 32.65 -5.53 -48.56
CA SER A 82 32.21 -4.65 -47.48
C SER A 82 31.28 -5.36 -46.50
N PHE A 83 31.28 -4.90 -45.24
CA PHE A 83 30.24 -5.22 -44.25
C PHE A 83 28.96 -4.38 -44.42
N PHE A 84 28.96 -3.41 -45.34
CA PHE A 84 27.87 -2.47 -45.54
C PHE A 84 27.26 -2.59 -46.94
N ASP A 85 25.92 -2.53 -47.00
CA ASP A 85 25.13 -2.42 -48.22
C ASP A 85 25.31 -1.08 -48.95
N SER A 86 24.68 -0.93 -50.12
CA SER A 86 24.74 0.30 -50.92
C SER A 86 24.13 1.52 -50.23
N ASN A 87 23.30 1.30 -49.21
CA ASN A 87 22.63 2.34 -48.43
C ASN A 87 23.42 2.70 -47.16
N GLY A 88 24.56 2.04 -46.91
CA GLY A 88 25.38 2.26 -45.72
C GLY A 88 24.88 1.53 -44.46
N ASN A 89 23.99 0.55 -44.60
CA ASN A 89 23.56 -0.31 -43.50
C ASN A 89 24.43 -1.56 -43.44
N LEU A 90 24.60 -2.13 -42.24
CA LEU A 90 25.31 -3.40 -42.09
C LEU A 90 24.55 -4.53 -42.81
N ASN A 91 25.29 -5.36 -43.54
CA ASN A 91 24.75 -6.54 -44.20
C ASN A 91 24.18 -7.52 -43.16
N THR A 92 23.13 -8.21 -43.56
CA THR A 92 22.48 -9.27 -42.76
C THR A 92 22.59 -10.64 -43.43
N SER A 93 23.32 -10.75 -44.54
CA SER A 93 23.55 -11.98 -45.31
C SER A 93 24.88 -11.90 -46.06
N GLY A 94 25.39 -13.05 -46.53
CA GLY A 94 26.68 -13.16 -47.21
C GLY A 94 27.59 -14.18 -46.52
N ASN A 95 28.88 -13.86 -46.38
CA ASN A 95 29.84 -14.63 -45.60
C ASN A 95 29.83 -14.10 -44.16
N CYS A 96 29.02 -14.72 -43.31
CA CYS A 96 28.77 -14.26 -41.95
C CYS A 96 29.69 -14.95 -40.92
N ASP A 97 29.23 -15.23 -39.69
CA ASP A 97 30.02 -15.86 -38.61
C ASP A 97 31.10 -14.98 -37.92
N TYR A 98 31.06 -13.65 -38.09
CA TYR A 98 31.98 -12.74 -37.40
C TYR A 98 31.44 -12.29 -36.04
N PHE A 99 31.98 -12.87 -34.96
CA PHE A 99 31.47 -12.66 -33.59
C PHE A 99 32.49 -12.12 -32.58
N TYR A 100 33.78 -12.03 -32.95
CA TYR A 100 34.86 -11.73 -32.00
C TYR A 100 35.71 -10.53 -32.42
N LEU A 101 36.20 -9.77 -31.44
CA LEU A 101 36.91 -8.50 -31.63
C LEU A 101 38.19 -8.36 -30.80
N LEU A 102 38.19 -8.98 -29.63
CA LEU A 102 39.24 -8.87 -28.61
C LEU A 102 39.71 -10.26 -28.17
N PRO A 103 40.88 -10.36 -27.51
CA PRO A 103 41.41 -11.63 -27.06
C PRO A 103 40.46 -12.26 -26.03
N GLY A 104 40.33 -13.58 -26.06
CA GLY A 104 39.50 -14.31 -25.12
C GLY A 104 38.98 -15.63 -25.68
N THR A 105 38.25 -16.37 -24.85
CA THR A 105 37.68 -17.67 -25.21
C THR A 105 36.72 -17.52 -26.39
N ARG A 106 36.90 -18.38 -27.41
CA ARG A 106 35.96 -18.52 -28.53
C ARG A 106 35.34 -19.91 -28.49
N ILE A 107 34.08 -19.99 -28.90
CA ILE A 107 33.43 -21.25 -29.22
C ILE A 107 33.49 -21.51 -30.73
N ASN A 108 33.48 -22.79 -31.11
CA ASN A 108 33.41 -23.24 -32.49
C ASN A 108 34.52 -22.63 -33.39
N ASN A 109 34.33 -22.63 -34.72
CA ASN A 109 35.25 -22.07 -35.70
C ASN A 109 34.82 -20.67 -36.18
N TYR A 110 34.14 -19.90 -35.32
CA TYR A 110 33.66 -18.55 -35.63
C TYR A 110 34.80 -17.53 -35.75
N TYR A 111 34.53 -16.46 -36.49
CA TYR A 111 35.56 -15.56 -36.97
C TYR A 111 35.72 -14.30 -36.11
N GLY A 112 36.98 -13.84 -36.02
CA GLY A 112 37.31 -12.54 -35.47
C GLY A 112 37.36 -11.46 -36.56
N ILE A 113 36.77 -10.30 -36.31
CA ILE A 113 36.88 -9.13 -37.19
C ILE A 113 38.30 -8.54 -37.04
N PRO A 114 39.06 -8.41 -38.14
CA PRO A 114 40.41 -7.87 -38.11
C PRO A 114 40.51 -6.50 -37.42
N PRO A 115 41.50 -6.26 -36.53
CA PRO A 115 41.75 -4.97 -35.88
C PRO A 115 42.34 -3.88 -36.80
N ILE A 116 41.75 -3.68 -37.98
CA ILE A 116 42.15 -2.64 -38.93
C ILE A 116 41.23 -1.43 -38.82
N ASP A 117 41.79 -0.24 -39.05
CA ASP A 117 41.12 1.04 -38.84
C ASP A 117 39.88 1.23 -39.74
N GLN A 118 39.89 0.65 -40.95
CA GLN A 118 38.75 0.64 -41.87
C GLN A 118 37.52 -0.11 -41.31
N LEU A 119 37.70 -0.97 -40.30
CA LEU A 119 36.62 -1.72 -39.65
C LEU A 119 36.31 -1.15 -38.26
N GLY A 120 36.58 0.14 -38.04
CA GLY A 120 36.37 0.84 -36.77
C GLY A 120 34.94 0.74 -36.22
N PHE A 121 33.92 0.60 -37.08
CA PHE A 121 32.53 0.39 -36.66
C PHE A 121 32.37 -0.77 -35.67
N SER A 122 33.17 -1.82 -35.84
CA SER A 122 33.07 -3.01 -35.01
C SER A 122 33.46 -2.77 -33.55
N ARG A 123 34.31 -1.76 -33.30
CA ARG A 123 34.75 -1.30 -31.98
C ARG A 123 34.11 0.03 -31.57
N SER A 124 32.87 0.24 -31.98
CA SER A 124 32.06 1.40 -31.60
C SER A 124 30.74 0.95 -31.01
N SER A 125 30.36 1.52 -29.87
CA SER A 125 29.04 1.29 -29.26
C SER A 125 27.88 1.75 -30.16
N ASP A 126 28.14 2.65 -31.12
CA ASP A 126 27.13 3.15 -32.07
C ASP A 126 26.68 2.10 -33.10
N PHE A 127 27.54 1.10 -33.38
CA PHE A 127 27.27 0.04 -34.36
C PHE A 127 27.29 -1.36 -33.74
N ASN A 128 28.10 -1.57 -32.71
CA ASN A 128 28.14 -2.76 -31.88
C ASN A 128 27.82 -2.38 -30.42
N PRO A 129 26.54 -2.42 -30.01
CA PRO A 129 26.12 -1.99 -28.67
C PRO A 129 26.78 -2.75 -27.51
N THR A 130 27.30 -3.96 -27.76
CA THR A 130 28.02 -4.75 -26.74
C THR A 130 29.48 -4.32 -26.55
N TYR A 131 30.01 -3.49 -27.46
CA TYR A 131 31.35 -2.94 -27.31
C TYR A 131 31.39 -1.81 -26.27
N PHE A 132 32.60 -1.43 -25.87
CA PHE A 132 32.84 -0.37 -24.90
C PHE A 132 32.15 0.95 -25.30
N ASN A 133 31.27 1.44 -24.43
CA ASN A 133 30.71 2.78 -24.54
C ASN A 133 31.46 3.73 -23.59
N PRO A 134 32.26 4.68 -24.10
CA PRO A 134 33.05 5.56 -23.25
C PRO A 134 32.23 6.51 -22.37
N ALA A 135 30.92 6.67 -22.66
CA ALA A 135 29.98 7.47 -21.88
C ALA A 135 29.36 6.72 -20.68
N VAL A 136 29.63 5.42 -20.54
CA VAL A 136 29.15 4.59 -19.43
C VAL A 136 30.29 4.35 -18.44
N LYS A 137 29.98 4.43 -17.15
CA LYS A 137 30.89 4.01 -16.08
C LYS A 137 30.73 2.52 -15.83
N TYR A 138 31.77 1.74 -16.07
CA TYR A 138 31.77 0.29 -15.83
C TYR A 138 32.37 -0.03 -14.48
N GLU A 139 31.56 -0.65 -13.64
CA GLU A 139 31.93 -1.00 -12.27
C GLU A 139 32.09 -2.52 -12.11
N PRO A 140 32.99 -3.00 -11.24
CA PRO A 140 33.19 -4.43 -11.06
C PRO A 140 31.93 -5.19 -10.63
N TRP A 141 31.95 -6.51 -10.82
CA TRP A 141 30.95 -7.42 -10.25
C TRP A 141 30.86 -7.29 -8.73
N VAL A 142 29.72 -7.70 -8.18
CA VAL A 142 29.47 -7.72 -6.74
C VAL A 142 29.38 -9.18 -6.28
N ALA A 143 30.09 -9.52 -5.21
CA ALA A 143 30.03 -10.84 -4.58
C ALA A 143 28.77 -10.97 -3.71
N GLY A 144 28.41 -12.20 -3.32
CA GLY A 144 27.21 -12.46 -2.50
C GLY A 144 27.19 -11.79 -1.12
N THR A 145 28.32 -11.28 -0.64
CA THR A 145 28.43 -10.46 0.57
C THR A 145 28.17 -8.97 0.34
N GLY A 146 27.86 -8.56 -0.89
CA GLY A 146 27.73 -7.15 -1.29
C GLY A 146 29.09 -6.47 -1.57
N VAL A 147 30.19 -7.20 -1.46
CA VAL A 147 31.55 -6.65 -1.66
C VAL A 147 31.91 -6.66 -3.14
N SER A 148 32.48 -5.56 -3.63
CA SER A 148 32.99 -5.45 -5.00
C SER A 148 34.15 -6.42 -5.27
N TYR A 149 34.24 -6.94 -6.49
CA TYR A 149 35.39 -7.71 -6.99
C TYR A 149 36.68 -6.88 -7.12
N GLY A 150 36.60 -5.56 -6.89
CA GLY A 150 37.71 -4.64 -7.04
C GLY A 150 37.93 -4.26 -8.51
N ASP A 151 38.64 -3.14 -8.71
CA ASP A 151 38.97 -2.65 -10.05
C ASP A 151 39.89 -3.63 -10.80
N ALA A 152 39.66 -3.76 -12.11
CA ALA A 152 40.49 -4.59 -12.97
C ALA A 152 41.92 -4.05 -13.06
N GLY A 153 42.93 -4.92 -12.96
CA GLY A 153 44.33 -4.51 -13.03
C GLY A 153 44.70 -3.90 -14.40
N LEU A 154 45.49 -2.82 -14.41
CA LEU A 154 45.79 -2.06 -15.64
C LEU A 154 46.96 -2.62 -16.48
N GLN A 155 47.92 -3.31 -15.84
CA GLN A 155 49.10 -3.88 -16.53
C GLN A 155 48.90 -5.35 -16.94
N ALA A 156 48.12 -6.09 -16.16
CA ALA A 156 47.77 -7.49 -16.40
C ALA A 156 46.27 -7.66 -16.20
N THR A 157 45.49 -7.08 -17.11
CA THR A 157 44.02 -7.10 -17.00
C THR A 157 43.52 -8.51 -17.23
N ARG A 158 42.78 -9.07 -16.27
CA ARG A 158 42.20 -10.41 -16.41
C ARG A 158 41.18 -10.41 -17.56
N ILE A 159 41.27 -11.40 -18.44
CA ILE A 159 40.29 -11.56 -19.50
C ILE A 159 38.93 -11.84 -18.89
N ASP A 160 38.83 -12.85 -18.03
CA ASP A 160 37.66 -13.17 -17.21
C ASP A 160 38.09 -13.11 -15.73
N PRO A 161 37.37 -12.38 -14.87
CA PRO A 161 37.75 -12.21 -13.47
C PRO A 161 37.82 -13.52 -12.68
N ARG A 162 37.13 -14.58 -13.15
CA ARG A 162 37.12 -15.93 -12.54
C ARG A 162 38.37 -16.74 -12.88
N ASN A 163 39.12 -16.34 -13.92
CA ASN A 163 40.26 -17.07 -14.46
C ASN A 163 41.57 -16.31 -14.24
N THR A 164 42.70 -16.96 -14.55
CA THR A 164 44.06 -16.40 -14.37
C THR A 164 44.66 -15.77 -15.63
N ALA A 165 44.03 -15.93 -16.80
CA ALA A 165 44.53 -15.38 -18.05
C ALA A 165 44.43 -13.85 -18.09
N THR A 166 45.51 -13.18 -18.53
CA THR A 166 45.62 -11.71 -18.53
C THR A 166 46.11 -11.14 -19.86
N VAL A 167 45.73 -9.90 -20.15
CA VAL A 167 46.16 -9.13 -21.32
C VAL A 167 46.60 -7.72 -20.88
N ALA A 168 47.68 -7.20 -21.48
CA ALA A 168 48.10 -5.81 -21.33
C ALA A 168 47.35 -4.92 -22.33
N LEU A 169 46.26 -4.29 -21.90
CA LEU A 169 45.30 -3.62 -22.81
C LEU A 169 45.86 -2.35 -23.48
N ALA A 170 46.77 -1.64 -22.82
CA ALA A 170 47.34 -0.37 -23.31
C ALA A 170 48.68 -0.55 -24.05
N SER A 171 49.01 -1.77 -24.48
CA SER A 171 50.24 -2.11 -25.21
C SER A 171 49.91 -2.86 -26.50
N LEU A 172 50.88 -2.97 -27.41
CA LEU A 172 50.76 -3.84 -28.58
C LEU A 172 50.62 -5.30 -28.13
N TYR A 173 49.53 -5.93 -28.54
CA TYR A 173 49.18 -7.31 -28.26
C TYR A 173 49.32 -8.14 -29.54
N TYR A 174 50.04 -9.25 -29.45
CA TYR A 174 50.17 -10.25 -30.50
C TYR A 174 50.14 -11.65 -29.91
N SER A 175 49.41 -12.55 -30.55
CA SER A 175 49.25 -13.94 -30.14
C SER A 175 49.02 -14.83 -31.36
N THR A 176 49.55 -16.05 -31.35
CA THR A 176 49.27 -17.08 -32.35
C THR A 176 48.24 -18.10 -31.87
N SER A 177 47.55 -17.82 -30.75
CA SER A 177 46.42 -18.64 -30.31
C SER A 177 45.29 -18.57 -31.34
N ALA A 178 44.68 -19.71 -31.67
CA ALA A 178 43.54 -19.75 -32.59
C ALA A 178 42.40 -18.83 -32.13
N SER A 179 42.22 -18.67 -30.81
CA SER A 179 41.23 -17.77 -30.19
C SER A 179 41.49 -16.29 -30.42
N ASP A 180 42.67 -15.92 -30.92
CA ASP A 180 43.07 -14.52 -31.19
C ASP A 180 43.26 -14.28 -32.68
N SER A 181 42.89 -15.25 -33.53
CA SER A 181 43.00 -15.15 -34.97
C SER A 181 41.90 -14.27 -35.58
N PHE A 182 42.17 -13.70 -36.76
CA PHE A 182 41.22 -12.87 -37.50
C PHE A 182 40.97 -13.45 -38.88
N ARG A 183 39.76 -13.25 -39.40
CA ARG A 183 39.40 -13.70 -40.75
C ARG A 183 39.53 -12.53 -41.72
N MET A 184 40.51 -12.62 -42.61
CA MET A 184 40.75 -11.65 -43.68
C MET A 184 39.99 -12.06 -44.94
N GLN A 185 39.48 -11.04 -45.64
CA GLN A 185 38.79 -11.14 -46.93
C GLN A 185 39.48 -10.24 -47.95
N ASP A 186 39.30 -10.55 -49.24
CA ASP A 186 39.84 -9.71 -50.31
C ASP A 186 39.29 -8.29 -50.25
N GLY A 187 40.18 -7.31 -50.40
CA GLY A 187 39.87 -5.88 -50.33
C GLY A 187 40.11 -5.25 -48.96
N MET A 188 40.27 -6.02 -47.89
CA MET A 188 40.66 -5.49 -46.58
C MET A 188 42.09 -4.94 -46.63
N VAL A 189 42.34 -3.78 -46.02
CA VAL A 189 43.67 -3.14 -46.04
C VAL A 189 44.34 -3.25 -44.67
N ILE A 190 45.51 -3.90 -44.63
CA ILE A 190 46.39 -3.91 -43.47
C ILE A 190 47.24 -2.63 -43.49
N PRO A 191 47.18 -1.77 -42.45
CA PRO A 191 47.96 -0.53 -42.42
C PRO A 191 49.47 -0.77 -42.41
N ALA A 192 50.22 0.16 -43.01
CA ALA A 192 51.68 0.20 -42.95
C ALA A 192 52.20 0.06 -41.50
N GLY A 193 53.26 -0.72 -41.31
CA GLY A 193 53.90 -0.94 -40.02
C GLY A 193 53.24 -2.00 -39.14
N THR A 194 52.04 -2.51 -39.50
CA THR A 194 51.36 -3.56 -38.74
C THR A 194 52.07 -4.89 -38.90
N PHE A 195 52.46 -5.51 -37.78
CA PHE A 195 52.98 -6.87 -37.77
C PHE A 195 51.83 -7.89 -37.92
N TYR A 196 51.97 -8.84 -38.85
CA TYR A 196 50.99 -9.91 -39.04
C TYR A 196 51.63 -11.23 -39.48
N ARG A 197 50.95 -12.36 -39.19
CA ARG A 197 51.37 -13.70 -39.58
C ARG A 197 50.30 -14.37 -40.44
N TYR A 198 50.73 -14.92 -41.58
CA TYR A 198 49.92 -15.69 -42.52
C TYR A 198 50.73 -16.87 -43.05
N GLY A 199 50.13 -18.07 -43.13
CA GLY A 199 50.80 -19.27 -43.68
C GLY A 199 52.13 -19.61 -42.99
N ASN A 200 52.19 -19.47 -41.66
CA ASN A 200 53.42 -19.62 -40.83
C ASN A 200 54.55 -18.62 -41.11
N THR A 201 54.32 -17.61 -41.95
CA THR A 201 55.28 -16.56 -42.26
C THR A 201 54.87 -15.25 -41.59
N ASN A 202 55.84 -14.55 -40.99
CA ASN A 202 55.63 -13.24 -40.38
C ASN A 202 55.92 -12.14 -41.40
N TYR A 203 55.11 -11.08 -41.40
CA TYR A 203 55.19 -9.95 -42.31
C TYR A 203 55.08 -8.64 -41.52
N GLN A 204 55.81 -7.63 -41.98
CA GLN A 204 55.62 -6.23 -41.60
C GLN A 204 55.99 -5.39 -42.82
N ARG A 205 55.03 -4.64 -43.36
CA ARG A 205 55.22 -3.86 -44.59
C ARG A 205 55.28 -2.38 -44.29
N ASN A 206 56.11 -1.64 -45.02
CA ASN A 206 56.25 -0.18 -44.82
C ASN A 206 55.18 0.64 -45.55
N SER A 207 54.26 -0.01 -46.25
CA SER A 207 53.12 0.59 -46.95
C SER A 207 51.86 -0.20 -46.67
N ASP A 208 50.71 0.44 -46.81
CA ASP A 208 49.41 -0.22 -46.72
C ASP A 208 49.34 -1.42 -47.68
N TYR A 209 48.75 -2.51 -47.20
CA TYR A 209 48.63 -3.75 -47.95
C TYR A 209 47.19 -4.19 -48.09
N THR A 210 46.65 -4.03 -49.30
CA THR A 210 45.36 -4.60 -49.67
C THR A 210 45.47 -6.12 -49.79
N TRP A 211 44.69 -6.82 -48.99
CA TRP A 211 44.58 -8.26 -49.01
C TRP A 211 43.93 -8.74 -50.31
N ASN A 212 44.61 -9.64 -51.02
CA ASN A 212 44.15 -10.22 -52.29
C ASN A 212 44.50 -11.72 -52.39
N ASN A 213 44.54 -12.43 -51.26
CA ASN A 213 44.92 -13.85 -51.19
C ASN A 213 43.71 -14.76 -50.93
N GLY A 214 42.49 -14.30 -51.20
CA GLY A 214 41.26 -14.99 -50.84
C GLY A 214 41.01 -15.02 -49.34
N VAL A 215 40.07 -15.85 -48.91
CA VAL A 215 39.68 -15.93 -47.50
C VAL A 215 40.75 -16.63 -46.67
N ALA A 216 41.28 -15.96 -45.64
CA ALA A 216 42.39 -16.48 -44.85
C ALA A 216 42.28 -16.16 -43.37
N THR A 217 42.87 -17.04 -42.55
CA THR A 217 43.09 -16.78 -41.12
C THR A 217 44.44 -16.10 -40.93
N VAL A 218 44.45 -14.96 -40.25
CA VAL A 218 45.62 -14.11 -40.04
C VAL A 218 45.73 -13.74 -38.56
N TYR A 219 46.94 -13.70 -38.04
CA TYR A 219 47.23 -13.19 -36.68
C TYR A 219 47.86 -11.82 -36.82
N MET A 220 47.37 -10.83 -36.07
CA MET A 220 47.80 -9.44 -36.23
C MET A 220 48.10 -8.80 -34.89
N GLU A 221 49.12 -7.95 -34.87
CA GLU A 221 49.43 -7.09 -33.73
C GLU A 221 48.50 -5.88 -33.70
N TYR A 222 47.98 -5.52 -32.52
CA TYR A 222 47.13 -4.34 -32.33
C TYR A 222 47.10 -3.89 -30.86
N THR A 223 46.59 -2.70 -30.57
CA THR A 223 46.34 -2.25 -29.19
C THR A 223 44.88 -2.52 -28.78
N PRO A 224 44.61 -3.42 -27.81
CA PRO A 224 43.25 -3.79 -27.43
C PRO A 224 42.40 -2.62 -26.90
N ALA A 225 42.99 -1.69 -26.13
CA ALA A 225 42.32 -0.51 -25.59
C ALA A 225 42.07 0.58 -26.66
N THR A 226 41.35 0.22 -27.71
CA THR A 226 40.99 1.10 -28.82
C THR A 226 39.47 1.09 -29.02
N PHE A 227 38.86 2.27 -29.08
CA PHE A 227 37.43 2.42 -29.38
C PHE A 227 37.19 3.52 -30.41
N PHE A 228 36.00 3.50 -31.01
CA PHE A 228 35.61 4.47 -32.04
C PHE A 228 34.29 5.17 -31.70
N THR A 229 34.19 6.46 -32.01
CA THR A 229 32.94 7.23 -31.94
C THR A 229 32.65 7.86 -33.29
N ARG A 230 31.37 8.16 -33.59
CA ARG A 230 31.04 8.91 -34.80
C ARG A 230 31.80 10.23 -34.88
N TRP A 231 32.23 10.56 -36.11
CA TRP A 231 32.82 11.85 -36.44
C TRP A 231 31.74 12.73 -37.08
N THR A 232 31.49 13.90 -36.51
CA THR A 232 30.65 14.93 -37.13
C THR A 232 31.45 16.17 -37.52
N SER A 233 32.47 16.50 -36.73
CA SER A 233 33.32 17.67 -36.97
C SER A 233 34.69 17.50 -36.31
N ALA A 234 35.64 18.38 -36.65
CA ALA A 234 36.95 18.42 -35.97
C ALA A 234 36.84 18.74 -34.46
N ASN A 235 35.75 19.41 -34.05
CA ASN A 235 35.53 19.96 -32.71
C ASN A 235 34.60 19.10 -31.85
N ASP A 236 34.29 17.87 -32.27
CA ASP A 236 33.44 16.98 -31.47
C ASP A 236 33.99 16.87 -30.03
N PRO A 237 33.15 16.92 -29.00
CA PRO A 237 33.61 16.84 -27.63
C PRO A 237 34.26 15.48 -27.34
N TYR A 238 35.25 15.46 -26.45
CA TYR A 238 35.75 14.21 -25.91
C TYR A 238 34.64 13.52 -25.11
N PRO A 239 34.50 12.18 -25.20
CA PRO A 239 33.59 11.44 -24.33
C PRO A 239 33.85 11.75 -22.86
N GLN A 240 32.83 11.61 -22.01
CA GLN A 240 32.94 11.84 -20.56
C GLN A 240 32.43 10.63 -19.80
N ILE A 241 33.12 10.26 -18.72
CA ILE A 241 32.62 9.26 -17.78
C ILE A 241 31.79 10.01 -16.72
N PRO A 242 30.56 9.55 -16.41
CA PRO A 242 29.76 10.16 -15.36
C PRO A 242 30.55 10.28 -14.04
N GLY A 243 30.63 11.50 -13.50
CA GLY A 243 31.33 11.80 -12.25
C GLY A 243 32.86 11.93 -12.35
N VAL A 244 33.47 11.81 -13.54
CA VAL A 244 34.92 11.98 -13.74
C VAL A 244 35.19 13.02 -14.81
N ASN A 245 35.71 14.18 -14.41
CA ASN A 245 36.00 15.27 -15.33
C ASN A 245 37.17 14.93 -16.28
N ASN A 246 36.97 15.18 -17.57
CA ASN A 246 38.02 15.14 -18.60
C ASN A 246 38.74 13.79 -18.74
N ALA A 247 38.06 12.67 -18.44
CA ALA A 247 38.66 11.33 -18.40
C ALA A 247 39.40 10.93 -19.69
N TYR A 248 38.95 11.42 -20.86
CA TYR A 248 39.55 11.10 -22.16
C TYR A 248 40.33 12.25 -22.80
N ASN A 249 40.47 13.42 -22.15
CA ASN A 249 41.06 14.61 -22.75
C ASN A 249 42.54 14.44 -23.16
N GLY A 250 43.27 13.54 -22.47
CA GLY A 250 44.66 13.16 -22.79
C GLY A 250 44.80 11.96 -23.73
N VAL A 251 43.69 11.40 -24.23
CA VAL A 251 43.70 10.25 -25.14
C VAL A 251 43.88 10.74 -26.57
N THR A 252 44.88 10.20 -27.27
CA THR A 252 45.10 10.50 -28.69
C THR A 252 43.89 10.07 -29.51
N ARG A 253 43.32 11.01 -30.29
CA ARG A 253 42.26 10.72 -31.26
C ARG A 253 42.69 11.03 -32.68
N VAL A 254 42.36 10.14 -33.62
CA VAL A 254 42.68 10.31 -35.04
C VAL A 254 41.40 10.12 -35.86
N ARG A 255 41.18 10.97 -36.87
CA ARG A 255 40.07 10.80 -37.81
C ARG A 255 40.41 9.65 -38.76
N VAL A 256 39.56 8.64 -38.81
CA VAL A 256 39.68 7.53 -39.75
C VAL A 256 38.54 7.63 -40.76
N THR A 257 38.88 7.74 -42.04
CA THR A 257 37.92 7.74 -43.15
C THR A 257 37.49 6.32 -43.51
N ASN A 258 36.22 6.15 -43.88
CA ASN A 258 35.61 4.88 -44.26
C ASN A 258 35.61 3.80 -43.14
N ALA A 259 35.69 4.22 -41.87
CA ALA A 259 35.71 3.32 -40.71
C ALA A 259 34.35 2.64 -40.44
N CYS A 260 33.27 3.16 -41.02
CA CYS A 260 31.90 2.66 -40.91
C CYS A 260 31.20 2.56 -42.26
N GLY A 261 31.95 2.16 -43.30
CA GLY A 261 31.48 2.10 -44.68
C GLY A 261 31.87 3.33 -45.49
N THR A 262 31.55 3.33 -46.78
CA THR A 262 31.94 4.38 -47.72
C THR A 262 31.46 5.77 -47.27
N ASN A 263 32.36 6.75 -47.27
CA ASN A 263 32.14 8.13 -46.82
C ASN A 263 31.79 8.29 -45.33
N CYS A 264 31.96 7.25 -44.51
CA CYS A 264 31.67 7.29 -43.09
C CYS A 264 32.98 7.43 -42.28
N SER A 265 33.18 8.59 -41.64
CA SER A 265 34.36 8.86 -40.80
C SER A 265 34.07 8.60 -39.31
N MET A 266 35.09 8.17 -38.57
CA MET A 266 35.00 7.99 -37.11
C MET A 266 36.24 8.56 -36.42
N TRP A 267 36.09 8.95 -35.16
CA TRP A 267 37.22 9.19 -34.27
C TRP A 267 37.72 7.88 -33.70
N LYS A 268 38.98 7.53 -33.95
CA LYS A 268 39.70 6.44 -33.29
C LYS A 268 40.37 6.97 -32.03
N TYR A 269 40.08 6.37 -30.88
CA TYR A 269 40.76 6.65 -29.62
C TYR A 269 41.61 5.45 -29.23
N THR A 270 42.90 5.66 -28.96
CA THR A 270 43.80 4.63 -28.45
C THR A 270 44.26 5.00 -27.04
N ILE A 271 43.79 4.25 -26.04
CA ILE A 271 44.00 4.57 -24.63
C ILE A 271 45.39 4.07 -24.21
N GLY A 272 46.32 5.02 -24.03
CA GLY A 272 47.66 4.73 -23.49
C GLY A 272 47.68 4.58 -21.97
N ALA A 273 48.75 3.96 -21.45
CA ALA A 273 48.95 3.69 -20.01
C ALA A 273 48.91 4.94 -19.10
N GLY A 274 49.21 6.12 -19.63
CA GLY A 274 49.13 7.40 -18.91
C GLY A 274 47.71 7.92 -18.67
N ASN A 275 46.70 7.41 -19.39
CA ASN A 275 45.31 7.82 -19.27
C ASN A 275 44.57 6.93 -18.27
N THR A 276 44.96 6.98 -17.00
CA THR A 276 44.57 6.00 -15.97
C THR A 276 43.05 5.88 -15.77
N ALA A 277 42.30 6.97 -15.75
CA ALA A 277 40.84 6.94 -15.58
C ALA A 277 40.12 6.28 -16.78
N ALA A 278 40.48 6.66 -18.01
CA ALA A 278 39.94 6.05 -19.23
C ALA A 278 40.33 4.56 -19.32
N LEU A 279 41.58 4.23 -18.99
CA LEU A 279 42.07 2.86 -19.03
C LEU A 279 41.42 1.98 -17.96
N GLN A 280 41.16 2.51 -16.76
CA GLN A 280 40.43 1.79 -15.72
C GLN A 280 39.00 1.47 -16.14
N ASN A 281 38.30 2.43 -16.75
CA ASN A 281 36.95 2.19 -17.25
C ASN A 281 36.92 1.13 -18.36
N PHE A 282 37.88 1.20 -19.30
CA PHE A 282 38.02 0.19 -20.36
C PHE A 282 38.42 -1.18 -19.81
N ALA A 283 39.32 -1.24 -18.83
CA ALA A 283 39.73 -2.48 -18.18
C ALA A 283 38.57 -3.13 -17.41
N ASN A 284 37.79 -2.34 -16.67
CA ASN A 284 36.60 -2.81 -15.98
C ASN A 284 35.56 -3.35 -16.98
N TRP A 285 35.28 -2.63 -18.07
CA TRP A 285 34.44 -3.14 -19.14
C TRP A 285 34.98 -4.46 -19.71
N TYR A 286 36.26 -4.50 -20.08
CA TYR A 286 36.85 -5.68 -20.70
C TYR A 286 36.73 -6.92 -19.82
N SER A 287 37.14 -6.81 -18.55
CA SER A 287 37.08 -7.91 -17.58
C SER A 287 35.65 -8.30 -17.22
N TYR A 288 34.79 -7.34 -16.85
CA TYR A 288 33.48 -7.61 -16.24
C TYR A 288 32.31 -7.60 -17.22
N TYR A 289 32.47 -7.08 -18.43
CA TYR A 289 31.38 -6.86 -19.40
C TYR A 289 31.73 -7.26 -20.84
N GLY A 290 33.00 -7.56 -21.15
CA GLY A 290 33.50 -7.63 -22.53
C GLY A 290 32.93 -8.75 -23.43
N ASN A 291 31.95 -9.51 -22.95
CA ASN A 291 31.07 -10.37 -23.75
C ASN A 291 29.68 -10.44 -23.08
N ARG A 292 28.69 -11.00 -23.77
CA ARG A 292 27.30 -11.05 -23.29
C ARG A 292 27.16 -11.80 -21.96
N ASN A 293 27.87 -12.91 -21.77
CA ASN A 293 27.86 -13.71 -20.53
C ASN A 293 28.26 -12.87 -19.32
N ARG A 294 29.42 -12.20 -19.42
CA ARG A 294 29.96 -11.39 -18.32
C ARG A 294 29.13 -10.14 -18.07
N ALA A 295 28.63 -9.51 -19.13
CA ALA A 295 27.69 -8.40 -19.01
C ALA A 295 26.41 -8.81 -18.27
N MET A 296 25.90 -10.02 -18.49
CA MET A 296 24.74 -10.55 -17.76
C MET A 296 25.05 -10.81 -16.28
N ILE A 297 26.20 -11.42 -15.98
CA ILE A 297 26.66 -11.62 -14.59
C ILE A 297 26.77 -10.27 -13.88
N ALA A 298 27.36 -9.27 -14.54
CA ALA A 298 27.43 -7.91 -14.00
C ALA A 298 26.04 -7.31 -13.78
N GLY A 299 25.14 -7.47 -14.75
CA GLY A 299 23.74 -7.02 -14.65
C GLY A 299 23.04 -7.61 -13.42
N MET A 300 23.03 -8.94 -13.30
CA MET A 300 22.33 -9.65 -12.22
C MET A 300 22.95 -9.40 -10.83
N THR A 301 24.27 -9.52 -10.70
CA THR A 301 24.94 -9.37 -9.40
C THR A 301 24.86 -7.95 -8.87
N ARG A 302 24.79 -6.95 -9.76
CA ARG A 302 24.66 -5.55 -9.35
C ARG A 302 23.21 -5.16 -9.10
N SER A 303 22.26 -5.63 -9.90
CA SER A 303 20.84 -5.28 -9.74
C SER A 303 20.23 -5.89 -8.47
N LEU A 304 20.69 -7.08 -8.06
CA LEU A 304 20.23 -7.78 -6.85
C LEU A 304 21.04 -7.42 -5.59
N ALA A 305 22.03 -6.53 -5.68
CA ALA A 305 22.93 -6.22 -4.56
C ALA A 305 22.17 -5.69 -3.35
N ASP A 306 21.22 -4.80 -3.62
CA ASP A 306 20.41 -4.11 -2.62
C ASP A 306 18.96 -4.65 -2.54
N VAL A 307 18.71 -5.88 -3.00
CA VAL A 307 17.38 -6.53 -2.95
C VAL A 307 17.37 -7.64 -1.92
N ASN A 308 16.42 -7.59 -0.98
CA ASN A 308 16.26 -8.51 0.15
C ASN A 308 14.79 -8.94 0.36
N ASN A 309 13.79 -8.13 -0.01
CA ASN A 309 12.38 -8.50 0.14
C ASN A 309 11.88 -9.28 -1.10
N LEU A 310 12.54 -10.41 -1.42
CA LEU A 310 12.31 -11.17 -2.64
C LEU A 310 12.58 -12.67 -2.45
N ARG A 311 11.74 -13.55 -2.99
CA ARG A 311 12.07 -14.98 -3.12
C ARG A 311 12.44 -15.31 -4.56
N VAL A 312 13.65 -15.84 -4.76
CA VAL A 312 14.22 -16.06 -6.09
C VAL A 312 14.55 -17.54 -6.30
N GLY A 313 13.96 -18.14 -7.33
CA GLY A 313 14.46 -19.36 -7.95
C GLY A 313 15.40 -19.00 -9.10
N TYR A 314 16.50 -19.74 -9.26
CA TYR A 314 17.47 -19.52 -10.33
C TYR A 314 17.85 -20.83 -10.98
N PHE A 315 17.81 -20.88 -12.30
CA PHE A 315 18.41 -21.97 -13.07
C PHE A 315 18.85 -21.49 -14.45
N ARG A 316 19.76 -22.24 -15.06
CA ARG A 316 20.23 -21.97 -16.42
C ARG A 316 19.29 -22.58 -17.46
N ILE A 317 19.09 -21.94 -18.61
CA ILE A 317 18.10 -22.42 -19.60
C ILE A 317 18.37 -23.86 -20.08
N ASN A 318 19.63 -24.29 -20.18
CA ASN A 318 19.97 -25.66 -20.56
C ASN A 318 19.69 -26.70 -19.44
N GLN A 319 19.31 -26.26 -18.23
CA GLN A 319 18.84 -27.12 -17.14
C GLN A 319 17.31 -27.32 -17.15
N ASN A 320 16.59 -26.84 -18.17
CA ASN A 320 15.13 -26.89 -18.23
C ASN A 320 14.54 -28.28 -17.90
N GLY A 321 15.12 -29.38 -18.40
CA GLY A 321 14.65 -30.75 -18.14
C GLY A 321 14.80 -31.21 -16.67
N SER A 322 15.57 -30.49 -15.86
CA SER A 322 15.65 -30.70 -14.41
C SER A 322 14.49 -30.06 -13.65
N TYR A 323 13.70 -29.20 -14.31
CA TYR A 323 12.63 -28.41 -13.67
C TYR A 323 11.32 -28.40 -14.48
N ASP A 324 11.18 -29.29 -15.47
CA ASP A 324 10.04 -29.38 -16.39
C ASP A 324 8.81 -30.12 -15.80
N SER A 325 8.64 -30.10 -14.47
CA SER A 325 7.48 -30.66 -13.78
C SER A 325 7.14 -29.90 -12.50
N GLY A 326 5.84 -29.63 -12.30
CA GLY A 326 5.30 -29.06 -11.07
C GLY A 326 4.87 -30.10 -10.02
N SER A 327 4.89 -31.40 -10.35
CA SER A 327 4.42 -32.48 -9.46
C SER A 327 5.52 -33.49 -9.08
N ASP A 328 6.56 -33.62 -9.90
CA ASP A 328 7.69 -34.52 -9.64
C ASP A 328 8.64 -33.91 -8.59
N GLN A 329 8.86 -34.63 -7.49
CA GLN A 329 9.69 -34.17 -6.38
C GLN A 329 11.17 -34.01 -6.78
N SER A 330 11.65 -34.83 -7.72
CA SER A 330 13.04 -34.78 -8.20
C SER A 330 13.33 -33.57 -9.08
N LYS A 331 12.28 -32.87 -9.54
CA LYS A 331 12.36 -31.74 -10.48
C LYS A 331 12.01 -30.39 -9.86
N ARG A 332 12.14 -30.28 -8.54
CA ARG A 332 11.77 -29.08 -7.77
C ARG A 332 12.91 -28.06 -7.76
N LEU A 333 12.62 -26.86 -8.23
CA LEU A 333 13.52 -25.71 -8.11
C LEU A 333 13.58 -25.22 -6.65
N THR A 334 14.78 -24.91 -6.18
CA THR A 334 14.97 -24.30 -4.85
C THR A 334 14.68 -22.80 -4.92
N MET A 335 13.81 -22.32 -4.03
CA MET A 335 13.52 -20.89 -3.86
C MET A 335 14.38 -20.34 -2.74
N ARG A 336 15.11 -19.25 -3.02
CA ARG A 336 16.04 -18.58 -2.10
C ARG A 336 15.43 -17.29 -1.57
N ASP A 337 15.48 -17.08 -0.26
CA ASP A 337 15.02 -15.85 0.36
C ASP A 337 16.16 -14.81 0.39
N MET A 338 15.97 -13.69 -0.31
CA MET A 338 16.98 -12.65 -0.41
C MET A 338 17.22 -11.90 0.91
N ALA A 339 16.36 -12.06 1.91
CA ALA A 339 16.56 -11.56 3.26
C ALA A 339 17.53 -12.43 4.07
N VAL A 340 17.80 -13.66 3.63
CA VAL A 340 18.68 -14.62 4.28
C VAL A 340 20.06 -14.59 3.61
N ASN A 341 21.09 -14.18 4.34
CA ASN A 341 22.46 -14.03 3.81
C ASN A 341 23.01 -15.31 3.16
N ALA A 342 22.69 -16.50 3.70
CA ALA A 342 23.13 -17.77 3.14
C ALA A 342 22.49 -18.06 1.77
N ASP A 343 21.20 -17.79 1.64
CA ASP A 343 20.44 -17.94 0.40
C ASP A 343 20.90 -16.93 -0.65
N LYS A 344 21.10 -15.67 -0.25
CA LYS A 344 21.68 -14.63 -1.10
C LYS A 344 23.08 -15.02 -1.58
N LEU A 345 23.94 -15.51 -0.69
CA LEU A 345 25.28 -15.99 -1.08
C LEU A 345 25.20 -17.17 -2.06
N ALA A 346 24.29 -18.11 -1.84
CA ALA A 346 24.08 -19.24 -2.75
C ALA A 346 23.60 -18.78 -4.14
N LEU A 347 22.67 -17.81 -4.20
CA LEU A 347 22.24 -17.22 -5.47
C LEU A 347 23.40 -16.56 -6.23
N TYR A 348 24.22 -15.76 -5.54
CA TYR A 348 25.35 -15.08 -6.17
C TYR A 348 26.42 -16.06 -6.64
N THR A 349 26.65 -17.12 -5.88
CA THR A 349 27.55 -18.19 -6.28
C THR A 349 27.10 -18.79 -7.61
N ASP A 350 25.82 -19.10 -7.74
CA ASP A 350 25.24 -19.62 -8.98
C ASP A 350 25.34 -18.62 -10.15
N MET A 351 24.98 -17.36 -9.92
CA MET A 351 25.05 -16.30 -10.94
C MET A 351 26.48 -16.08 -11.43
N ILE A 352 27.46 -16.01 -10.53
CA ILE A 352 28.88 -15.81 -10.89
C ILE A 352 29.43 -17.05 -11.60
N SER A 353 28.94 -18.24 -11.26
CA SER A 353 29.32 -19.50 -11.91
C SER A 353 28.72 -19.70 -13.30
N LEU A 354 27.90 -18.76 -13.79
CA LEU A 354 27.20 -18.88 -15.08
C LEU A 354 28.17 -19.23 -16.22
N THR A 355 27.94 -20.39 -16.83
CA THR A 355 28.69 -20.93 -17.96
C THR A 355 28.15 -20.39 -19.29
N ALA A 356 28.83 -20.68 -20.40
CA ALA A 356 28.38 -20.33 -21.75
C ALA A 356 28.69 -21.49 -22.73
N SER A 357 27.76 -22.44 -22.83
CA SER A 357 27.82 -23.67 -23.62
C SER A 357 26.42 -24.22 -23.93
N GLY A 358 26.25 -24.87 -25.09
CA GLY A 358 24.97 -25.48 -25.47
C GLY A 358 24.11 -24.55 -26.34
N GLY A 359 22.85 -24.95 -26.54
CA GLY A 359 21.85 -24.18 -27.31
C GLY A 359 21.10 -23.17 -26.44
N THR A 360 20.06 -22.58 -27.02
CA THR A 360 19.25 -21.51 -26.43
C THR A 360 17.76 -21.93 -26.30
N PRO A 361 17.44 -22.96 -25.48
CA PRO A 361 16.09 -23.52 -25.33
C PRO A 361 15.17 -22.65 -24.46
N ASN A 362 15.03 -21.37 -24.81
CA ASN A 362 14.29 -20.38 -24.03
C ASN A 362 12.83 -20.80 -23.79
N ARG A 363 12.14 -21.34 -24.82
CA ARG A 363 10.73 -21.74 -24.70
C ARG A 363 10.55 -22.87 -23.69
N GLN A 364 11.43 -23.86 -23.68
CA GLN A 364 11.43 -24.94 -22.69
C GLN A 364 11.74 -24.40 -21.29
N ALA A 365 12.74 -23.52 -21.17
CA ALA A 365 13.12 -22.93 -19.89
C ALA A 365 11.98 -22.10 -19.28
N VAL A 366 11.31 -21.25 -20.06
CA VAL A 366 10.16 -20.47 -19.56
C VAL A 366 9.01 -21.37 -19.14
N ASN A 367 8.70 -22.43 -19.90
CA ASN A 367 7.69 -23.40 -19.51
C ASN A 367 8.08 -24.15 -18.22
N ALA A 368 9.35 -24.56 -18.07
CA ALA A 368 9.85 -25.19 -16.86
C ALA A 368 9.72 -24.25 -15.65
N ALA A 369 10.10 -22.98 -15.81
CA ALA A 369 9.94 -21.97 -14.77
C ALA A 369 8.46 -21.77 -14.38
N ALA A 370 7.57 -21.65 -15.36
CA ALA A 370 6.15 -21.49 -15.13
C ALA A 370 5.53 -22.70 -14.40
N LEU A 371 5.94 -23.92 -14.75
CA LEU A 371 5.48 -25.14 -14.08
C LEU A 371 5.82 -25.16 -12.58
N GLN A 372 6.95 -24.57 -12.17
CA GLN A 372 7.32 -24.51 -10.76
C GLN A 372 6.29 -23.72 -9.93
N PHE A 373 5.61 -22.73 -10.49
CA PHE A 373 4.56 -21.98 -9.80
C PHE A 373 3.27 -22.79 -9.56
N THR A 374 3.13 -23.97 -10.17
CA THR A 374 2.00 -24.87 -9.94
C THR A 374 2.20 -25.82 -8.75
N ARG A 375 3.41 -25.84 -8.17
CA ARG A 375 3.78 -26.73 -7.06
C ARG A 375 3.05 -26.44 -5.76
N THR A 376 2.66 -27.49 -5.04
CA THR A 376 1.91 -27.39 -3.77
C THR A 376 2.74 -27.74 -2.53
N ASP A 377 4.03 -28.02 -2.68
CA ASP A 377 4.91 -28.39 -1.55
C ASP A 377 5.33 -27.19 -0.69
N ALA A 378 5.92 -27.47 0.48
CA ALA A 378 6.36 -26.44 1.42
C ALA A 378 7.41 -25.47 0.83
N GLY A 379 8.17 -25.91 -0.18
CA GLY A 379 9.15 -25.10 -0.90
C GLY A 379 8.60 -24.45 -2.18
N ALA A 380 7.28 -24.47 -2.38
CA ALA A 380 6.67 -23.90 -3.58
C ALA A 380 6.97 -22.39 -3.72
N PRO A 381 7.11 -21.89 -4.96
CA PRO A 381 7.22 -20.46 -5.22
C PRO A 381 5.98 -19.71 -4.74
N VAL A 382 4.78 -20.21 -5.09
CA VAL A 382 3.51 -19.66 -4.61
C VAL A 382 3.23 -20.18 -3.21
N GLN A 383 3.18 -19.29 -2.22
CA GLN A 383 2.79 -19.66 -0.86
C GLN A 383 1.37 -19.22 -0.55
N LEU A 384 0.90 -18.15 -1.20
CA LEU A 384 -0.35 -17.48 -0.84
C LEU A 384 -1.26 -17.22 -2.05
N SER A 385 -2.56 -17.07 -1.81
CA SER A 385 -3.59 -16.81 -2.84
C SER A 385 -3.55 -15.39 -3.43
N CYS A 386 -2.97 -14.43 -2.73
CA CYS A 386 -2.83 -13.04 -3.17
C CYS A 386 -1.45 -12.72 -3.76
N GLN A 387 -0.56 -13.72 -3.81
CA GLN A 387 0.83 -13.52 -4.21
C GLN A 387 0.90 -13.25 -5.71
N LYS A 388 1.58 -12.16 -6.09
CA LYS A 388 1.96 -11.93 -7.48
C LYS A 388 3.21 -12.73 -7.83
N ASN A 389 3.26 -13.28 -9.04
CA ASN A 389 4.25 -14.28 -9.43
C ASN A 389 4.83 -13.94 -10.80
N ALA A 390 6.15 -14.10 -10.94
CA ALA A 390 6.82 -13.70 -12.17
C ALA A 390 7.94 -14.65 -12.61
N VAL A 391 8.09 -14.77 -13.92
CA VAL A 391 9.22 -15.43 -14.58
C VAL A 391 10.02 -14.36 -15.30
N MET A 392 11.34 -14.38 -15.09
CA MET A 392 12.29 -13.52 -15.79
C MET A 392 13.19 -14.40 -16.67
N LEU A 393 13.16 -14.16 -17.97
CA LEU A 393 14.08 -14.78 -18.91
C LEU A 393 15.21 -13.80 -19.23
N PHE A 394 16.45 -14.15 -18.88
CA PHE A 394 17.63 -13.43 -19.33
C PHE A 394 18.24 -14.18 -20.50
N THR A 395 18.27 -13.57 -21.68
CA THR A 395 18.76 -14.22 -22.91
C THR A 395 19.33 -13.22 -23.90
N ASP A 396 20.12 -13.69 -24.86
CA ASP A 396 20.50 -12.88 -26.03
C ASP A 396 19.39 -12.76 -27.09
N GLY A 397 18.28 -13.48 -26.92
CA GLY A 397 17.03 -13.30 -27.64
C GLY A 397 16.74 -14.34 -28.71
N PHE A 398 17.74 -15.11 -29.15
CA PHE A 398 17.63 -16.00 -30.30
C PHE A 398 17.34 -17.44 -29.87
N SER A 399 16.05 -17.74 -29.73
CA SER A 399 15.59 -19.03 -29.21
C SER A 399 15.78 -20.16 -30.23
N ASN A 400 16.17 -21.36 -29.77
CA ASN A 400 16.26 -22.56 -30.61
C ASN A 400 15.92 -23.86 -29.87
N GLY A 401 16.00 -24.99 -30.57
CA GLY A 401 15.65 -26.30 -30.04
C GLY A 401 14.13 -26.51 -29.92
N GLY A 402 13.33 -25.73 -30.62
CA GLY A 402 11.88 -25.82 -30.62
C GLY A 402 11.21 -25.24 -29.37
N GLY A 403 10.57 -26.09 -28.56
CA GLY A 403 9.66 -25.68 -27.49
C GLY A 403 8.48 -26.65 -27.27
N PRO A 404 7.82 -26.59 -26.11
CA PRO A 404 6.69 -27.44 -25.77
C PRO A 404 5.47 -27.23 -26.69
N THR A 405 4.63 -28.26 -26.81
CA THR A 405 3.36 -28.19 -27.55
C THR A 405 2.24 -27.79 -26.59
N VAL A 406 1.82 -26.52 -26.65
CA VAL A 406 0.80 -25.92 -25.77
C VAL A 406 -0.48 -25.50 -26.50
N GLY A 407 -0.48 -25.49 -27.84
CA GLY A 407 -1.58 -24.95 -28.65
C GLY A 407 -1.58 -23.43 -28.74
N ASN A 408 -2.68 -22.85 -29.24
CA ASN A 408 -2.92 -21.40 -29.23
C ASN A 408 -3.68 -21.01 -27.95
N ASN A 409 -2.98 -20.48 -26.95
CA ASN A 409 -3.57 -20.10 -25.66
C ASN A 409 -3.95 -18.63 -25.58
N ASP A 410 -3.56 -17.80 -26.55
CA ASP A 410 -3.89 -16.37 -26.59
C ASP A 410 -4.99 -16.00 -27.58
N GLY A 411 -5.43 -16.93 -28.43
CA GLY A 411 -6.41 -16.71 -29.50
C GLY A 411 -7.79 -16.23 -29.03
N GLY A 412 -8.09 -16.39 -27.74
CA GLY A 412 -9.31 -15.88 -27.09
C GLY A 412 -9.13 -14.57 -26.30
N MET A 413 -7.92 -13.99 -26.26
CA MET A 413 -7.61 -12.83 -25.42
C MET A 413 -8.01 -11.49 -26.02
N GLY A 414 -8.39 -11.44 -27.30
CA GLY A 414 -8.67 -10.18 -28.01
C GLY A 414 -7.41 -9.42 -28.41
N SER A 415 -7.54 -8.46 -29.32
CA SER A 415 -6.46 -7.51 -29.63
C SER A 415 -6.13 -6.66 -28.39
N PRO A 416 -4.85 -6.37 -28.08
CA PRO A 416 -3.63 -6.60 -28.87
C PRO A 416 -2.93 -7.95 -28.60
N PHE A 417 -3.55 -8.85 -27.85
CA PHE A 417 -2.91 -10.07 -27.32
C PHE A 417 -2.99 -11.26 -28.26
N GLN A 418 -4.14 -11.46 -28.90
CA GLN A 418 -4.38 -12.66 -29.70
C GLN A 418 -3.57 -12.68 -31.00
N ASP A 419 -3.15 -13.86 -31.43
CA ASP A 419 -2.71 -14.11 -32.80
C ASP A 419 -3.29 -15.43 -33.37
N GLY A 420 -2.88 -15.78 -34.60
CA GLY A 420 -3.28 -17.03 -35.28
C GLY A 420 -2.25 -18.16 -35.19
N ASN A 421 -1.16 -17.95 -34.46
CA ASN A 421 -0.04 -18.86 -34.35
C ASN A 421 -0.30 -19.88 -33.22
N SER A 422 0.58 -20.86 -33.04
CA SER A 422 0.48 -21.84 -31.96
C SER A 422 1.85 -22.24 -31.46
N ASN A 423 1.94 -22.57 -30.18
CA ASN A 423 3.16 -22.98 -29.51
C ASN A 423 4.27 -21.90 -29.51
N THR A 424 3.88 -20.63 -29.56
CA THR A 424 4.77 -19.47 -29.38
C THR A 424 5.17 -19.32 -27.90
N MET A 425 6.16 -18.49 -27.59
CA MET A 425 6.45 -18.08 -26.21
C MET A 425 5.23 -17.44 -25.57
N ALA A 426 4.51 -16.61 -26.34
CA ALA A 426 3.30 -15.95 -25.91
C ALA A 426 2.22 -16.96 -25.48
N ASP A 427 2.02 -18.03 -26.25
CA ASP A 427 1.12 -19.13 -25.88
C ASP A 427 1.53 -19.83 -24.59
N ILE A 428 2.83 -20.07 -24.41
CA ILE A 428 3.36 -20.78 -23.23
C ILE A 428 3.01 -20.00 -21.97
N VAL A 429 3.26 -18.69 -21.94
CA VAL A 429 3.00 -17.88 -20.75
C VAL A 429 1.50 -17.56 -20.58
N SER A 430 0.75 -17.39 -21.69
CA SER A 430 -0.70 -17.16 -21.66
C SER A 430 -1.45 -18.31 -20.99
N LYS A 431 -0.98 -19.55 -21.13
CA LYS A 431 -1.52 -20.71 -20.42
C LYS A 431 -1.53 -20.53 -18.89
N TYR A 432 -0.53 -19.86 -18.34
CA TYR A 432 -0.38 -19.61 -16.89
C TYR A 432 -0.95 -18.25 -16.45
N TYR A 433 -1.50 -17.49 -17.39
CA TYR A 433 -2.16 -16.21 -17.16
C TYR A 433 -3.70 -16.31 -17.27
N ASN A 434 -4.18 -17.06 -18.27
CA ASN A 434 -5.60 -17.19 -18.58
C ASN A 434 -6.29 -18.15 -17.62
N SER A 435 -7.34 -17.67 -16.96
CA SER A 435 -8.20 -18.52 -16.13
C SER A 435 -9.05 -19.46 -16.99
N VAL A 436 -9.13 -20.74 -16.63
CA VAL A 436 -9.97 -21.73 -17.30
C VAL A 436 -11.18 -22.04 -16.42
N GLY A 437 -12.40 -21.72 -16.89
CA GLY A 437 -13.63 -21.96 -16.14
C GLY A 437 -13.76 -21.19 -14.83
N GLY A 438 -13.08 -20.03 -14.71
CA GLY A 438 -13.02 -19.22 -13.49
C GLY A 438 -12.05 -19.73 -12.42
N ALA A 439 -11.39 -20.87 -12.65
CA ALA A 439 -10.36 -21.38 -11.77
C ALA A 439 -9.03 -20.64 -11.94
N SER A 440 -8.24 -20.64 -10.87
CA SER A 440 -6.90 -20.07 -10.87
C SER A 440 -5.95 -20.88 -11.77
N PRO A 441 -5.23 -20.26 -12.73
CA PRO A 441 -4.30 -20.99 -13.59
C PRO A 441 -3.07 -21.51 -12.82
N LEU A 442 -2.74 -20.87 -11.70
CA LEU A 442 -1.76 -21.37 -10.72
C LEU A 442 -2.48 -21.82 -9.45
N ARG A 443 -1.98 -22.89 -8.80
CA ARG A 443 -2.43 -23.36 -7.48
C ARG A 443 -3.95 -23.39 -7.30
N THR A 444 -4.59 -24.32 -8.01
CA THR A 444 -6.05 -24.54 -7.90
C THR A 444 -6.51 -24.96 -6.50
N ASP A 445 -5.58 -25.38 -5.63
CA ASP A 445 -5.80 -25.68 -4.22
C ASP A 445 -5.95 -24.41 -3.34
N LEU A 446 -5.52 -23.25 -3.83
CA LEU A 446 -5.66 -21.96 -3.15
C LEU A 446 -6.89 -21.20 -3.66
N THR A 447 -7.45 -20.34 -2.80
CA THR A 447 -8.65 -19.56 -3.12
C THR A 447 -8.41 -18.64 -4.32
N ALA A 448 -9.27 -18.73 -5.33
CA ALA A 448 -9.28 -17.89 -6.51
C ALA A 448 -9.67 -16.43 -6.21
N GLY A 449 -9.31 -15.50 -7.10
CA GLY A 449 -9.76 -14.10 -7.06
C GLY A 449 -9.13 -13.22 -5.97
N GLN A 450 -7.99 -13.61 -5.39
CA GLN A 450 -7.37 -12.89 -4.25
C GLN A 450 -6.17 -11.99 -4.64
N VAL A 451 -5.72 -12.02 -5.90
CA VAL A 451 -4.58 -11.19 -6.35
C VAL A 451 -5.02 -9.72 -6.46
N PRO A 452 -4.30 -8.77 -5.83
CA PRO A 452 -4.64 -7.35 -5.91
C PRO A 452 -4.44 -6.79 -7.32
N VAL A 453 -5.45 -6.04 -7.80
CA VAL A 453 -5.43 -5.37 -9.12
C VAL A 453 -5.57 -3.85 -8.97
N PRO A 454 -5.00 -3.04 -9.90
CA PRO A 454 -5.18 -1.59 -9.90
C PRO A 454 -6.65 -1.17 -9.92
N GLN A 455 -6.99 -0.07 -9.26
CA GLN A 455 -8.37 0.42 -9.20
C GLN A 455 -8.97 0.71 -10.59
N ALA A 456 -8.13 1.12 -11.55
CA ALA A 456 -8.53 1.37 -12.94
C ALA A 456 -9.11 0.13 -13.65
N CYS A 457 -8.82 -1.08 -13.16
CA CYS A 457 -9.39 -2.34 -13.65
C CYS A 457 -10.91 -2.47 -13.44
N LYS A 458 -11.51 -1.63 -12.59
CA LYS A 458 -12.96 -1.64 -12.30
C LYS A 458 -13.78 -0.78 -13.27
N THR A 459 -13.14 -0.11 -14.22
CA THR A 459 -13.83 0.63 -15.27
C THR A 459 -14.40 -0.33 -16.31
N GLY A 460 -15.48 0.05 -17.02
CA GLY A 460 -16.11 -0.84 -18.01
C GLY A 460 -15.21 -1.22 -19.20
N ASN A 461 -14.11 -0.51 -19.39
CA ASN A 461 -13.11 -0.79 -20.42
C ASN A 461 -11.72 -0.33 -19.91
N PRO A 462 -11.07 -1.11 -19.03
CA PRO A 462 -9.78 -0.73 -18.47
C PRO A 462 -8.69 -0.69 -19.55
N ASP A 463 -7.67 0.13 -19.33
CA ASP A 463 -6.51 0.16 -20.22
C ASP A 463 -5.91 -1.25 -20.31
N LYS A 464 -5.65 -1.70 -21.54
CA LYS A 464 -5.21 -3.07 -21.84
C LYS A 464 -3.79 -3.35 -21.31
N SER A 465 -3.01 -2.32 -21.04
CA SER A 465 -1.70 -2.42 -20.39
C SER A 465 -1.78 -2.77 -18.90
N LEU A 466 -2.95 -2.61 -18.26
CA LEU A 466 -3.13 -2.94 -16.86
C LEU A 466 -3.33 -4.44 -16.64
N ASP A 467 -2.72 -4.94 -15.58
CA ASP A 467 -2.96 -6.29 -15.09
C ASP A 467 -4.21 -6.34 -14.21
N CYS A 468 -5.30 -6.79 -14.81
CA CYS A 468 -6.60 -6.91 -14.16
C CYS A 468 -6.95 -8.35 -13.76
N GLN A 469 -5.99 -9.28 -13.79
CA GLN A 469 -6.23 -10.66 -13.41
C GLN A 469 -6.23 -10.80 -11.87
N THR A 470 -7.35 -11.28 -11.33
CA THR A 470 -7.54 -11.45 -9.88
C THR A 470 -7.22 -12.86 -9.38
N ASN A 471 -7.08 -13.83 -10.29
CA ASN A 471 -6.63 -15.18 -9.95
C ASN A 471 -5.10 -15.25 -9.84
N LEU A 472 -4.53 -16.27 -9.18
CA LEU A 472 -3.08 -16.46 -9.19
C LEU A 472 -2.63 -16.77 -10.62
N HIS A 473 -1.79 -15.88 -11.14
CA HIS A 473 -1.33 -15.92 -12.52
C HIS A 473 0.15 -15.58 -12.59
N LEU A 474 0.73 -15.80 -13.78
CA LEU A 474 2.13 -15.53 -14.08
C LEU A 474 2.27 -14.25 -14.91
N ASN A 475 3.10 -13.31 -14.46
CA ASN A 475 3.61 -12.21 -15.29
C ASN A 475 4.98 -12.60 -15.87
N PHE A 476 5.20 -12.38 -17.17
CA PHE A 476 6.45 -12.74 -17.85
C PHE A 476 7.26 -11.50 -18.21
N TYR A 477 8.56 -11.55 -17.90
CA TYR A 477 9.52 -10.51 -18.20
C TYR A 477 10.64 -11.07 -19.07
N GLY A 478 10.87 -10.43 -20.21
CA GLY A 478 11.97 -10.75 -21.11
C GLY A 478 13.08 -9.73 -20.94
N VAL A 479 14.27 -10.17 -20.56
CA VAL A 479 15.46 -9.32 -20.45
C VAL A 479 16.45 -9.74 -21.52
N THR A 480 16.75 -8.82 -22.43
CA THR A 480 17.77 -9.01 -23.46
C THR A 480 18.85 -7.95 -23.38
N LEU A 481 20.02 -8.29 -23.93
CA LEU A 481 21.18 -7.40 -23.95
C LEU A 481 21.38 -6.86 -25.36
N GLY A 482 20.55 -5.93 -25.82
CA GLY A 482 20.69 -5.25 -27.13
C GLY A 482 20.03 -5.94 -28.33
N ALA A 483 19.17 -6.95 -28.11
CA ALA A 483 18.55 -7.73 -29.19
C ALA A 483 17.55 -6.90 -30.02
N ARG A 484 17.39 -7.24 -31.31
CA ARG A 484 16.41 -6.62 -32.21
C ARG A 484 15.55 -7.68 -32.87
N GLY A 485 14.24 -7.43 -32.90
CA GLY A 485 13.28 -8.25 -33.64
C GLY A 485 13.03 -7.71 -35.05
N ASN A 486 12.07 -8.33 -35.74
CA ASN A 486 11.50 -7.78 -36.97
C ASN A 486 10.52 -6.63 -36.66
N LEU A 487 9.85 -6.69 -35.51
CA LEU A 487 8.93 -5.65 -35.02
C LEU A 487 9.60 -4.80 -33.95
N PHE A 488 10.25 -5.43 -32.97
CA PHE A 488 10.86 -4.76 -31.83
C PHE A 488 12.17 -4.07 -32.21
N ASN A 489 12.20 -2.75 -32.06
CA ASN A 489 13.37 -1.91 -32.27
C ASN A 489 13.65 -1.03 -31.03
N PRO A 490 14.72 -1.30 -30.29
CA PRO A 490 15.04 -0.57 -29.06
C PRO A 490 15.43 0.90 -29.25
N ASP A 491 15.59 1.37 -30.50
CA ASP A 491 15.85 2.79 -30.78
C ASP A 491 14.57 3.60 -31.03
N LEU A 492 13.41 2.94 -31.07
CA LEU A 492 12.12 3.57 -31.31
C LEU A 492 11.25 3.45 -30.05
N ASP A 493 10.49 4.49 -29.75
CA ASP A 493 9.44 4.42 -28.72
C ASP A 493 8.21 3.72 -29.33
N GLN A 494 8.05 2.44 -29.00
CA GLN A 494 7.02 1.58 -29.58
C GLN A 494 6.05 1.09 -28.50
N ASN A 495 4.76 1.34 -28.70
CA ASN A 495 3.71 0.88 -27.79
C ASN A 495 2.91 -0.30 -28.41
N PRO A 496 3.14 -1.54 -27.95
CA PRO A 496 2.48 -2.72 -28.52
C PRO A 496 0.98 -2.78 -28.19
N TYR A 497 0.49 -1.98 -27.23
CA TYR A 497 -0.92 -1.97 -26.85
C TYR A 497 -1.80 -1.14 -27.79
N THR A 498 -1.20 -0.22 -28.55
CA THR A 498 -1.93 0.76 -29.38
C THR A 498 -1.49 0.80 -30.84
N ASP A 499 -0.31 0.28 -31.18
CA ASP A 499 0.21 0.30 -32.54
C ASP A 499 -0.19 -0.96 -33.34
N ALA A 500 -1.09 -0.77 -34.31
CA ALA A 500 -1.60 -1.84 -35.17
C ALA A 500 -0.53 -2.48 -36.06
N SER A 501 0.55 -1.76 -36.37
CA SER A 501 1.67 -2.32 -37.13
C SER A 501 2.45 -3.35 -36.33
N ILE A 502 2.32 -3.33 -34.99
CA ILE A 502 2.92 -4.29 -34.08
C ILE A 502 1.91 -5.38 -33.75
N TYR A 503 0.81 -5.06 -33.06
CA TYR A 503 -0.10 -6.09 -32.54
C TYR A 503 -0.87 -6.85 -33.63
N GLY A 504 -0.88 -6.35 -34.86
CA GLY A 504 -1.47 -7.03 -36.01
C GLY A 504 -0.55 -8.05 -36.69
N ASN A 505 0.75 -8.09 -36.32
CA ASN A 505 1.78 -8.81 -37.08
C ASN A 505 2.65 -9.73 -36.21
N TRP A 506 2.16 -10.20 -35.05
CA TRP A 506 2.89 -11.14 -34.19
C TRP A 506 3.36 -12.38 -34.99
N PRO A 507 4.66 -12.73 -34.95
CA PRO A 507 5.21 -13.72 -35.87
C PRO A 507 4.96 -15.16 -35.41
N PRO A 508 4.97 -16.13 -36.33
CA PRO A 508 4.92 -17.54 -35.98
C PRO A 508 6.19 -17.97 -35.24
N ARG A 509 6.07 -19.09 -34.52
CA ARG A 509 7.21 -19.77 -33.92
C ARG A 509 8.29 -20.08 -34.97
N GLN A 510 9.51 -19.65 -34.69
CA GLN A 510 10.73 -19.91 -35.45
C GLN A 510 11.87 -20.28 -34.49
N ASP A 511 12.95 -20.85 -35.03
CA ASP A 511 14.21 -21.10 -34.32
C ASP A 511 15.35 -20.37 -35.04
N ASP A 512 16.30 -19.82 -34.28
CA ASP A 512 17.47 -19.10 -34.81
C ASP A 512 17.09 -17.92 -35.74
N GLN A 513 15.97 -17.25 -35.49
CA GLN A 513 15.48 -16.12 -36.28
C GLN A 513 15.26 -14.88 -35.42
N ARG A 514 15.38 -13.68 -36.02
CA ARG A 514 15.08 -12.42 -35.32
C ARG A 514 13.65 -12.34 -34.78
N SER A 515 12.69 -12.98 -35.44
CA SER A 515 11.29 -13.03 -34.98
C SER A 515 11.13 -13.69 -33.61
N THR A 516 12.13 -14.43 -33.13
CA THR A 516 12.11 -14.99 -31.76
C THR A 516 12.24 -13.92 -30.68
N VAL A 517 12.83 -12.76 -30.99
CA VAL A 517 12.83 -11.58 -30.11
C VAL A 517 11.42 -11.00 -29.99
N ASP A 518 10.70 -10.93 -31.11
CA ASP A 518 9.30 -10.46 -31.13
C ASP A 518 8.37 -11.44 -30.40
N ASP A 519 8.63 -12.75 -30.48
CA ASP A 519 7.93 -13.81 -29.72
C ASP A 519 8.08 -13.59 -28.20
N ILE A 520 9.28 -13.27 -27.73
CA ILE A 520 9.52 -12.90 -26.32
C ILE A 520 8.78 -11.60 -25.97
N TRP A 521 8.79 -10.60 -26.85
CA TRP A 521 8.07 -9.34 -26.61
C TRP A 521 6.56 -9.55 -26.51
N HIS A 522 5.98 -10.34 -27.42
CA HIS A 522 4.57 -10.71 -27.41
C HIS A 522 4.18 -11.41 -26.10
N ALA A 523 5.03 -12.31 -25.60
CA ALA A 523 4.81 -12.97 -24.31
C ALA A 523 4.73 -11.98 -23.13
N THR A 524 5.53 -10.90 -23.13
CA THR A 524 5.45 -9.86 -22.10
C THR A 524 4.13 -9.08 -22.20
N VAL A 525 3.67 -8.79 -23.42
CA VAL A 525 2.40 -8.09 -23.68
C VAL A 525 1.22 -8.94 -23.20
N ASN A 526 1.20 -10.23 -23.50
CA ASN A 526 0.12 -11.15 -23.11
C ASN A 526 -0.05 -11.28 -21.59
N THR A 527 1.03 -11.15 -20.83
CA THR A 527 1.00 -11.33 -19.37
C THR A 527 1.20 -10.04 -18.58
N ARG A 528 1.17 -8.89 -19.26
CA ARG A 528 1.30 -7.54 -18.67
C ARG A 528 2.61 -7.40 -17.88
N GLY A 529 3.65 -8.09 -18.34
CA GLY A 529 5.01 -7.87 -17.90
C GLY A 529 5.70 -6.82 -18.77
N GLU A 530 7.03 -6.88 -18.82
CA GLU A 530 7.85 -5.89 -19.53
C GLU A 530 8.95 -6.57 -20.32
N TYR A 531 9.19 -6.08 -21.54
CA TYR A 531 10.35 -6.44 -22.33
C TYR A 531 11.44 -5.39 -22.13
N ILE A 532 12.54 -5.82 -21.53
CA ILE A 532 13.65 -4.97 -21.10
C ILE A 532 14.83 -5.24 -22.01
N ASN A 533 15.14 -4.28 -22.87
CA ASN A 533 16.36 -4.32 -23.67
C ASN A 533 17.43 -3.47 -22.98
N ALA A 534 18.22 -4.09 -22.10
CA ALA A 534 19.20 -3.38 -21.31
C ALA A 534 20.56 -3.24 -22.00
N ARG A 535 21.07 -2.02 -22.04
CA ARG A 535 22.42 -1.65 -22.49
C ARG A 535 23.34 -1.37 -21.31
N THR A 536 22.78 -1.08 -20.14
CA THR A 536 23.52 -0.81 -18.90
C THR A 536 22.93 -1.56 -17.70
N PRO A 537 23.73 -1.89 -16.68
CA PRO A 537 23.21 -2.47 -15.42
C PRO A 537 22.19 -1.59 -14.71
N GLU A 538 22.28 -0.26 -14.87
CA GLU A 538 21.34 0.71 -14.30
C GLU A 538 19.93 0.53 -14.89
N GLU A 539 19.83 0.25 -16.19
CA GLU A 539 18.56 -0.02 -16.88
C GLU A 539 17.91 -1.32 -16.38
N ILE A 540 18.71 -2.38 -16.16
CA ILE A 540 18.24 -3.63 -15.54
C ILE A 540 17.71 -3.35 -14.13
N THR A 541 18.45 -2.57 -13.34
CA THR A 541 18.08 -2.23 -11.96
C THR A 541 16.80 -1.38 -11.92
N THR A 542 16.69 -0.39 -12.79
CA THR A 542 15.51 0.48 -12.90
C THR A 542 14.29 -0.30 -13.36
N ALA A 543 14.45 -1.20 -14.33
CA ALA A 543 13.37 -2.06 -14.77
C ALA A 543 12.96 -3.04 -13.66
N MET A 544 13.90 -3.72 -12.99
CA MET A 544 13.58 -4.59 -11.86
C MET A 544 12.85 -3.87 -10.73
N ARG A 545 13.20 -2.61 -10.42
CA ARG A 545 12.45 -1.79 -9.45
C ARG A 545 11.04 -1.42 -9.93
N ARG A 546 10.87 -1.07 -11.21
CA ARG A 546 9.54 -0.84 -11.80
C ARG A 546 8.68 -2.11 -11.76
N VAL A 547 9.29 -3.26 -12.03
CA VAL A 547 8.67 -4.58 -11.91
C VAL A 547 8.27 -4.89 -10.46
N LEU A 548 9.09 -4.55 -9.46
CA LEU A 548 8.73 -4.72 -8.04
C LEU A 548 7.62 -3.75 -7.59
N SER A 549 7.59 -2.53 -8.13
CA SER A 549 6.58 -1.50 -7.83
C SER A 549 5.21 -1.80 -8.46
N SER A 550 5.15 -2.24 -9.72
CA SER A 550 3.88 -2.65 -10.37
C SER A 550 3.26 -3.88 -9.69
N VAL A 551 4.08 -4.64 -8.98
CA VAL A 551 3.69 -5.85 -8.27
C VAL A 551 3.15 -5.56 -6.85
N THR A 552 3.34 -4.37 -6.28
CA THR A 552 3.01 -4.05 -4.87
C THR A 552 1.86 -3.05 -4.65
N SER A 553 1.27 -2.43 -5.68
CA SER A 553 0.26 -1.36 -5.51
C SER A 553 -1.19 -1.85 -5.47
N GLY A 554 -1.99 -1.37 -4.50
CA GLY A 554 -3.45 -1.50 -4.46
C GLY A 554 -4.10 -0.51 -3.47
N ALA A 555 -5.14 0.21 -3.92
CA ALA A 555 -5.86 1.19 -3.10
C ALA A 555 -6.82 0.51 -2.11
N SER A 556 -6.81 0.94 -0.84
CA SER A 556 -7.74 0.45 0.20
C SER A 556 -8.64 1.58 0.71
N PRO A 557 -9.98 1.46 0.59
CA PRO A 557 -10.92 2.31 1.31
C PRO A 557 -10.67 2.26 2.82
N SER A 558 -10.70 3.42 3.49
CA SER A 558 -10.73 3.53 4.95
C SER A 558 -12.16 3.49 5.49
N GLY A 559 -12.35 2.92 6.67
CA GLY A 559 -13.64 2.47 7.20
C GLY A 559 -14.64 3.52 7.69
N GLY A 560 -14.33 4.82 7.59
CA GLY A 560 -15.17 5.92 8.10
C GLY A 560 -15.64 6.85 6.97
N SER A 561 -16.88 7.36 7.03
CA SER A 561 -17.39 8.37 6.09
C SER A 561 -18.19 9.45 6.84
N GLY A 562 -18.02 10.71 6.45
CA GLY A 562 -18.76 11.85 7.00
C GLY A 562 -19.89 12.29 6.06
N SER A 563 -21.02 12.73 6.59
CA SER A 563 -22.14 13.26 5.80
C SER A 563 -22.81 14.43 6.52
N SER A 564 -23.36 15.40 5.78
CA SER A 564 -24.12 16.52 6.35
C SER A 564 -25.63 16.39 6.09
N GLY A 565 -26.42 16.60 7.16
CA GLY A 565 -27.88 16.72 7.10
C GLY A 565 -28.62 15.39 7.18
N ALA A 566 -29.71 15.32 7.96
CA ALA A 566 -30.54 14.12 8.11
C ALA A 566 -31.47 13.84 6.90
N ARG A 567 -31.62 14.80 5.98
CA ARG A 567 -32.41 14.72 4.75
C ARG A 567 -31.55 15.07 3.56
N VAL A 568 -31.63 14.29 2.48
CA VAL A 568 -30.96 14.62 1.21
C VAL A 568 -31.65 15.82 0.57
N GLY A 569 -30.95 16.93 0.40
CA GLY A 569 -31.48 18.18 -0.16
C GLY A 569 -30.40 19.15 -0.60
N ALA A 570 -30.77 20.41 -0.88
CA ALA A 570 -29.81 21.47 -1.15
C ALA A 570 -28.86 21.63 0.05
N GLY A 571 -27.55 21.47 -0.16
CA GLY A 571 -26.53 21.54 0.89
C GLY A 571 -26.13 20.20 1.53
N SER A 572 -26.58 19.05 1.01
CA SER A 572 -26.11 17.73 1.45
C SER A 572 -24.77 17.38 0.80
N ILE A 573 -23.74 17.15 1.63
CA ILE A 573 -22.40 16.72 1.22
C ILE A 573 -22.04 15.42 1.93
N THR A 574 -21.38 14.50 1.22
CA THR A 574 -20.69 13.34 1.79
C THR A 574 -19.19 13.47 1.57
N VAL A 575 -18.40 13.04 2.54
CA VAL A 575 -16.94 13.08 2.51
C VAL A 575 -16.39 11.71 2.91
N GLY A 576 -15.58 11.12 2.03
CA GLY A 576 -14.96 9.81 2.22
C GLY A 576 -13.43 9.89 2.14
N PRO A 577 -12.70 9.34 3.14
CA PRO A 577 -11.27 9.12 3.04
C PRO A 577 -10.94 7.79 2.32
N SER A 578 -9.71 7.69 1.83
CA SER A 578 -9.08 6.43 1.36
C SER A 578 -7.56 6.49 1.58
N TYR A 579 -6.90 5.34 1.66
CA TYR A 579 -5.44 5.28 1.75
C TYR A 579 -4.82 4.22 0.84
N GLU A 580 -3.55 4.42 0.48
CA GLU A 580 -2.76 3.46 -0.30
C GLU A 580 -1.33 3.39 0.25
N ILE A 581 -0.65 2.29 -0.08
CA ILE A 581 0.74 2.02 0.30
C ILE A 581 1.55 1.88 -1.00
N ALA A 582 2.58 2.70 -1.14
CA ALA A 582 3.53 2.67 -2.24
C ALA A 582 4.98 2.63 -1.72
N ASN A 583 5.93 2.61 -2.65
CA ASN A 583 7.37 2.68 -2.36
C ASN A 583 7.82 1.68 -1.29
N GLU A 584 7.47 0.40 -1.50
CA GLU A 584 7.90 -0.72 -0.66
C GLU A 584 7.54 -0.54 0.82
N GLY A 585 6.37 0.03 1.09
CA GLY A 585 5.86 0.23 2.46
C GLY A 585 6.36 1.51 3.13
N THR A 586 7.12 2.35 2.42
CA THR A 586 7.60 3.64 2.95
C THR A 586 6.77 4.83 2.50
N ASP A 587 5.82 4.66 1.58
CA ASP A 587 4.90 5.73 1.20
C ASP A 587 3.45 5.39 1.52
N TRP A 588 3.01 5.82 2.71
CA TRP A 588 1.62 5.74 3.15
C TRP A 588 0.97 7.09 2.91
N PHE A 589 -0.08 7.10 2.10
CA PHE A 589 -0.71 8.35 1.69
C PHE A 589 -2.22 8.22 1.60
N GLY A 590 -2.91 9.34 1.81
CA GLY A 590 -4.36 9.42 1.85
C GLY A 590 -4.94 10.32 0.77
N ARG A 591 -6.25 10.15 0.54
CA ARG A 591 -7.12 11.05 -0.22
C ARG A 591 -8.38 11.34 0.58
N LEU A 592 -8.94 12.53 0.42
CA LEU A 592 -10.20 12.92 1.04
C LEU A 592 -11.08 13.53 -0.03
N SER A 593 -12.11 12.78 -0.45
CA SER A 593 -13.00 13.17 -1.53
C SER A 593 -14.35 13.58 -0.99
N ALA A 594 -14.90 14.68 -1.51
CA ALA A 594 -16.27 15.08 -1.22
C ALA A 594 -17.15 15.08 -2.45
N SER A 595 -18.42 14.74 -2.22
CA SER A 595 -19.47 14.77 -3.22
C SER A 595 -20.74 15.43 -2.69
N ALA A 596 -21.39 16.22 -3.53
CA ALA A 596 -22.74 16.71 -3.27
C ALA A 596 -23.75 15.57 -3.50
N LEU A 597 -24.76 15.48 -2.63
CA LEU A 597 -25.86 14.52 -2.74
C LEU A 597 -27.11 15.22 -3.27
N SER A 598 -27.74 14.61 -4.27
CA SER A 598 -29.02 15.06 -4.82
C SER A 598 -29.94 13.87 -5.11
N VAL A 599 -31.21 14.13 -5.39
CA VAL A 599 -32.19 13.11 -5.77
C VAL A 599 -32.67 13.41 -7.19
N ASN A 600 -32.54 12.45 -8.11
CA ASN A 600 -33.00 12.61 -9.50
C ASN A 600 -34.53 12.36 -9.63
N SER A 601 -35.07 12.54 -10.83
CA SER A 601 -36.50 12.32 -11.14
C SER A 601 -37.00 10.90 -10.85
N GLN A 602 -36.10 9.91 -10.81
CA GLN A 602 -36.37 8.51 -10.51
C GLN A 602 -36.20 8.18 -9.02
N ARG A 603 -36.07 9.19 -8.15
CA ARG A 603 -35.81 9.07 -6.71
C ARG A 603 -34.54 8.31 -6.34
N GLN A 604 -33.56 8.29 -7.23
CA GLN A 604 -32.23 7.75 -6.96
C GLN A 604 -31.33 8.85 -6.38
N VAL A 605 -30.50 8.48 -5.40
CA VAL A 605 -29.48 9.37 -4.84
C VAL A 605 -28.32 9.46 -5.84
N VAL A 606 -28.06 10.66 -6.34
CA VAL A 606 -26.93 10.98 -7.21
C VAL A 606 -25.85 11.66 -6.37
N SER A 607 -24.64 11.13 -6.45
CA SER A 607 -23.43 11.67 -5.82
C SER A 607 -22.58 12.34 -6.89
N THR A 608 -22.38 13.64 -6.79
CA THR A 608 -21.59 14.43 -7.74
C THR A 608 -20.30 14.91 -7.06
N PRO A 609 -19.11 14.47 -7.48
CA PRO A 609 -17.85 14.93 -6.90
C PRO A 609 -17.72 16.45 -6.96
N ILE A 610 -17.28 17.06 -5.86
CA ILE A 610 -17.09 18.52 -5.75
C ILE A 610 -15.63 18.92 -5.52
N TRP A 611 -14.86 18.15 -4.75
CA TRP A 611 -13.43 18.40 -4.50
C TRP A 611 -12.72 17.15 -3.97
N GLU A 612 -11.38 17.14 -4.10
CA GLU A 612 -10.47 16.17 -3.48
C GLU A 612 -9.34 16.93 -2.80
N ALA A 613 -9.16 16.76 -1.49
CA ALA A 613 -8.30 17.64 -0.69
C ALA A 613 -6.81 17.40 -0.89
N ALA A 614 -6.37 16.15 -1.11
CA ALA A 614 -4.94 15.83 -1.26
C ALA A 614 -4.34 16.51 -2.50
N ALA A 615 -5.11 16.64 -3.58
CA ALA A 615 -4.73 17.39 -4.78
C ALA A 615 -4.66 18.91 -4.57
N LEU A 616 -5.39 19.44 -3.59
CA LEU A 616 -5.49 20.89 -3.32
C LEU A 616 -4.60 21.37 -2.16
N LEU A 617 -3.96 20.44 -1.43
CA LEU A 617 -3.06 20.78 -0.33
C LEU A 617 -1.86 21.57 -0.85
N PRO A 618 -1.58 22.80 -0.40
CA PRO A 618 -0.49 23.60 -0.95
C PRO A 618 0.88 23.11 -0.49
N SER A 619 1.93 23.35 -1.29
CA SER A 619 3.32 23.01 -0.93
C SER A 619 3.98 23.99 0.03
N SER A 620 3.36 25.16 0.27
CA SER A 620 3.86 26.19 1.19
C SER A 620 2.70 27.05 1.73
N GLY A 621 2.97 27.91 2.71
CA GLY A 621 1.99 28.88 3.23
C GLY A 621 0.91 28.33 4.16
N ARG A 622 0.94 27.02 4.48
CA ARG A 622 -0.05 26.38 5.39
C ARG A 622 0.01 26.94 6.81
N LYS A 623 -1.16 27.06 7.43
CA LYS A 623 -1.36 27.47 8.82
C LYS A 623 -1.46 26.24 9.72
N VAL A 624 -0.30 25.81 10.22
CA VAL A 624 -0.17 24.63 11.07
C VAL A 624 0.21 25.09 12.47
N PHE A 625 -0.49 24.61 13.48
CA PHE A 625 -0.23 24.89 14.89
C PHE A 625 0.09 23.61 15.64
N TYR A 626 0.96 23.67 16.63
CA TYR A 626 1.35 22.50 17.40
C TYR A 626 1.42 22.83 18.89
N THR A 627 1.23 21.82 19.74
CA THR A 627 1.34 21.96 21.20
C THR A 627 2.56 21.20 21.72
N LYS A 628 3.34 21.87 22.57
CA LYS A 628 4.45 21.30 23.32
C LYS A 628 4.52 21.97 24.69
N ASP A 629 4.79 21.18 25.73
CA ASP A 629 4.90 21.66 27.12
C ASP A 629 3.68 22.53 27.52
N GLY A 630 2.47 22.04 27.18
CA GLY A 630 1.19 22.72 27.43
C GLY A 630 0.92 23.98 26.58
N THR A 631 1.89 24.44 25.79
CA THR A 631 1.85 25.70 25.03
C THR A 631 1.66 25.45 23.54
N THR A 632 0.73 26.17 22.91
CA THR A 632 0.49 26.11 21.45
C THR A 632 1.24 27.22 20.71
N ARG A 633 1.87 26.87 19.59
CA ARG A 633 2.64 27.79 18.74
C ARG A 633 2.36 27.49 17.27
N GLU A 634 2.61 28.45 16.37
CA GLU A 634 2.64 28.17 14.94
C GLU A 634 3.85 27.28 14.61
N PHE A 635 3.64 26.26 13.77
CA PHE A 635 4.66 25.33 13.31
C PHE A 635 5.42 25.97 12.14
N ASN A 636 6.58 26.54 12.46
CA ASN A 636 7.43 27.31 11.56
C ASN A 636 8.91 27.12 11.89
N ASP A 637 9.78 27.70 11.07
CA ASP A 637 11.21 27.67 11.30
C ASP A 637 11.58 28.44 12.58
N GLY A 638 12.34 27.78 13.46
CA GLY A 638 12.73 28.36 14.75
C GLY A 638 11.72 28.12 15.89
N SER A 639 10.50 27.66 15.63
CA SER A 639 9.60 27.22 16.71
C SER A 639 9.80 25.75 17.11
N VAL A 640 10.45 24.94 16.28
CA VAL A 640 10.68 23.50 16.51
C VAL A 640 12.13 23.12 16.22
N THR A 641 12.70 22.22 17.01
CA THR A 641 14.03 21.62 16.78
C THR A 641 13.91 20.20 16.23
N LEU A 642 14.98 19.65 15.63
CA LEU A 642 14.99 18.24 15.21
C LEU A 642 14.80 17.27 16.38
N ALA A 643 15.26 17.64 17.58
CA ALA A 643 15.04 16.84 18.78
C ALA A 643 13.56 16.75 19.12
N ASP A 644 12.81 17.85 18.98
CA ASP A 644 11.37 17.89 19.26
C ASP A 644 10.56 16.94 18.41
N LEU A 645 11.03 16.63 17.19
CA LEU A 645 10.41 15.66 16.28
C LEU A 645 10.66 14.19 16.69
N CYS A 646 11.48 13.95 17.71
CA CYS A 646 12.00 12.65 18.13
C CYS A 646 11.91 12.42 19.66
N THR A 647 11.19 13.25 20.41
CA THR A 647 11.13 13.26 21.89
C THR A 647 10.15 12.29 22.52
N LYS A 648 9.42 11.48 21.76
CA LYS A 648 8.41 10.58 22.33
C LYS A 648 9.08 9.66 23.39
N SER A 649 8.38 9.31 24.47
CA SER A 649 8.96 8.53 25.60
C SER A 649 9.04 7.01 25.33
N THR A 650 10.18 6.38 25.63
CA THR A 650 10.38 4.91 25.56
C THR A 650 9.63 4.15 26.65
N ALA A 651 9.49 4.75 27.83
CA ALA A 651 8.76 4.14 28.93
C ALA A 651 7.25 4.11 28.68
N LEU A 652 6.70 5.17 28.08
CA LEU A 652 5.26 5.27 27.80
C LEU A 652 4.86 4.53 26.51
N TYR A 653 5.77 4.47 25.53
CA TYR A 653 5.55 3.86 24.22
C TYR A 653 6.66 2.84 23.91
N PRO A 654 6.65 1.66 24.56
CA PRO A 654 7.66 0.61 24.33
C PRO A 654 7.51 -0.02 22.94
N GLY A 655 8.63 -0.42 22.32
CA GLY A 655 8.64 -1.08 21.00
C GLY A 655 8.35 -0.15 19.80
N MET A 656 8.40 1.17 20.01
CA MET A 656 8.24 2.16 18.95
C MET A 656 9.55 2.41 18.21
N SER A 657 9.55 2.27 16.88
CA SER A 657 10.64 2.76 16.02
C SER A 657 10.72 4.28 16.15
N ARG A 658 11.93 4.79 16.35
CA ARG A 658 12.16 6.20 16.67
C ARG A 658 13.33 6.75 15.89
N CYS A 659 13.13 7.97 15.41
CA CYS A 659 14.20 8.86 15.01
C CYS A 659 14.96 9.38 16.22
N SER A 660 16.17 9.85 15.97
CA SER A 660 16.93 10.73 16.85
C SER A 660 17.33 11.98 16.06
N ALA A 661 17.60 13.08 16.78
CA ALA A 661 18.09 14.30 16.15
C ALA A 661 19.39 14.07 15.35
N ALA A 662 20.24 13.15 15.83
CA ALA A 662 21.47 12.77 15.15
C ALA A 662 21.21 12.06 13.81
N GLU A 663 20.22 11.16 13.76
CA GLU A 663 19.83 10.48 12.52
C GLU A 663 19.20 11.44 11.51
N LEU A 664 18.34 12.37 11.96
CA LEU A 664 17.80 13.41 11.08
C LEU A 664 18.91 14.33 10.54
N THR A 665 19.90 14.66 11.37
CA THR A 665 21.07 15.42 10.93
C THR A 665 21.91 14.64 9.92
N ALA A 666 22.09 13.33 10.13
CA ALA A 666 22.81 12.45 9.20
C ALA A 666 22.07 12.29 7.86
N LEU A 667 20.73 12.36 7.87
CA LEU A 667 19.90 12.44 6.66
C LEU A 667 20.11 13.76 5.89
N GLY A 668 20.76 14.75 6.50
CA GLY A 668 20.92 16.09 5.95
C GLY A 668 19.70 16.98 6.19
N ALA A 669 18.79 16.60 7.09
CA ALA A 669 17.68 17.45 7.48
C ALA A 669 18.15 18.52 8.47
N THR A 670 17.62 19.72 8.33
CA THR A 670 17.64 20.80 9.30
C THR A 670 16.24 21.01 9.85
N ALA A 671 16.08 21.75 10.96
CA ALA A 671 14.75 22.09 11.47
C ALA A 671 13.89 22.79 10.39
N THR A 672 14.48 23.71 9.63
CA THR A 672 13.81 24.42 8.54
C THR A 672 13.35 23.47 7.43
N THR A 673 14.22 22.59 6.93
CA THR A 673 13.85 21.65 5.86
C THR A 673 12.86 20.60 6.35
N ALA A 674 12.97 20.15 7.59
CA ALA A 674 12.03 19.21 8.20
C ALA A 674 10.63 19.81 8.34
N VAL A 675 10.52 21.04 8.85
CA VAL A 675 9.26 21.77 8.97
C VAL A 675 8.65 22.04 7.59
N ALA A 676 9.45 22.52 6.63
CA ALA A 676 8.97 22.75 5.26
C ALA A 676 8.42 21.46 4.63
N TYR A 677 9.16 20.35 4.77
CA TYR A 677 8.75 19.04 4.27
C TYR A 677 7.45 18.55 4.92
N LEU A 678 7.33 18.60 6.25
CA LEU A 678 6.12 18.22 6.99
C LEU A 678 4.93 19.12 6.66
N LYS A 679 5.17 20.37 6.27
CA LYS A 679 4.15 21.27 5.71
C LYS A 679 3.85 21.02 4.24
N GLY A 680 4.53 20.10 3.55
CA GLY A 680 4.18 19.67 2.20
C GLY A 680 5.12 20.17 1.11
N ASP A 681 6.25 20.79 1.46
CA ASP A 681 7.33 21.03 0.50
C ASP A 681 7.92 19.70 0.03
N GLN A 682 8.02 19.53 -1.29
CA GLN A 682 8.49 18.30 -1.93
C GLN A 682 9.89 18.47 -2.55
N SER A 683 10.49 19.67 -2.50
CA SER A 683 11.81 19.88 -3.11
C SER A 683 12.93 19.08 -2.43
N GLY A 684 12.72 18.67 -1.18
CA GLY A 684 13.64 17.82 -0.43
C GLY A 684 13.48 16.31 -0.68
N GLU A 685 12.51 15.89 -1.48
CA GLU A 685 12.22 14.48 -1.79
C GLU A 685 13.30 13.86 -2.68
N VAL A 686 13.57 12.56 -2.51
CA VAL A 686 14.59 11.82 -3.30
C VAL A 686 14.33 11.92 -4.80
N LYS A 687 13.07 11.82 -5.24
CA LYS A 687 12.65 12.00 -6.64
C LYS A 687 12.97 13.39 -7.22
N SER A 688 13.20 14.38 -6.35
CA SER A 688 13.58 15.75 -6.71
C SER A 688 15.07 16.03 -6.51
N GLY A 689 15.89 14.98 -6.30
CA GLY A 689 17.33 15.10 -6.01
C GLY A 689 17.66 15.42 -4.55
N GLY A 690 16.68 15.36 -3.65
CA GLY A 690 16.84 15.53 -2.22
C GLY A 690 17.19 14.24 -1.48
N LYS A 691 16.92 14.21 -0.16
CA LYS A 691 17.25 13.10 0.75
C LYS A 691 16.07 12.63 1.62
N LEU A 692 14.92 13.29 1.50
CA LEU A 692 13.73 12.99 2.30
C LEU A 692 12.82 12.01 1.55
N ARG A 693 11.99 11.31 2.31
CA ARG A 693 11.02 10.34 1.81
C ARG A 693 10.17 10.87 0.67
N ASP A 694 10.06 10.09 -0.41
CA ASP A 694 9.16 10.39 -1.51
C ASP A 694 7.71 10.20 -1.10
N ARG A 695 6.85 11.14 -1.51
CA ARG A 695 5.40 11.08 -1.26
C ARG A 695 4.59 11.14 -2.54
N THR A 696 3.60 10.25 -2.64
CA THR A 696 2.63 10.26 -3.74
C THR A 696 1.61 11.39 -3.55
N THR A 697 1.07 11.57 -2.35
CA THR A 697 0.25 12.74 -1.98
C THR A 697 0.80 13.42 -0.73
N ARG A 698 0.45 14.69 -0.52
CA ARG A 698 0.91 15.46 0.66
C ARG A 698 0.13 15.13 1.94
N LEU A 699 -1.07 14.59 1.78
CA LEU A 699 -1.96 14.21 2.88
C LEU A 699 -1.60 12.81 3.35
N GLY A 700 -1.34 12.64 4.64
CA GLY A 700 -1.11 11.32 5.24
C GLY A 700 -2.29 10.38 5.06
N ASP A 701 -2.07 9.08 5.27
CA ASP A 701 -3.15 8.10 5.29
C ASP A 701 -4.16 8.41 6.41
N ILE A 702 -5.44 8.19 6.12
CA ILE A 702 -6.56 8.33 7.06
C ILE A 702 -7.16 6.94 7.22
N VAL A 703 -7.06 6.33 8.40
CA VAL A 703 -7.43 4.92 8.60
C VAL A 703 -8.68 4.79 9.47
N ASN A 704 -8.60 5.21 10.74
CA ASN A 704 -9.69 5.07 11.71
C ASN A 704 -10.41 6.39 12.01
N SER A 705 -9.83 7.53 11.60
CA SER A 705 -10.49 8.84 11.76
C SER A 705 -11.67 8.98 10.79
N SER A 706 -12.86 9.27 11.32
CA SER A 706 -14.05 9.56 10.51
C SER A 706 -14.15 11.08 10.27
N PRO A 707 -14.23 11.56 9.02
CA PRO A 707 -14.39 12.98 8.74
C PRO A 707 -15.69 13.53 9.35
N VAL A 708 -15.61 14.68 10.02
CA VAL A 708 -16.79 15.39 10.55
C VAL A 708 -17.07 16.62 9.70
N VAL A 709 -18.26 16.66 9.10
CA VAL A 709 -18.75 17.85 8.40
C VAL A 709 -19.51 18.72 9.40
N SER A 710 -19.05 19.95 9.60
CA SER A 710 -19.73 20.97 10.39
C SER A 710 -20.41 21.97 9.47
N ALA A 711 -21.73 22.06 9.56
CA ALA A 711 -22.53 22.98 8.75
C ALA A 711 -22.91 24.23 9.56
N PRO A 712 -22.93 25.42 8.93
CA PRO A 712 -23.42 26.65 9.57
C PRO A 712 -24.84 26.57 10.11
N GLY A 713 -25.66 25.67 9.55
CA GLY A 713 -27.04 25.42 9.97
C GLY A 713 -27.20 24.41 11.12
N ASP A 714 -26.12 23.81 11.62
CA ASP A 714 -26.19 22.85 12.73
C ASP A 714 -26.79 23.52 13.97
N ASP A 715 -27.86 22.92 14.49
CA ASP A 715 -28.62 23.38 15.66
C ASP A 715 -28.73 22.23 16.65
N PHE A 716 -28.11 22.38 17.82
CA PHE A 716 -28.03 21.34 18.85
C PHE A 716 -29.21 21.38 19.83
N GLY A 717 -30.27 22.15 19.52
CA GLY A 717 -31.52 22.14 20.27
C GLY A 717 -31.47 22.90 21.60
N TYR A 718 -30.42 23.69 21.87
CA TYR A 718 -30.27 24.42 23.15
C TYR A 718 -31.30 25.54 23.36
N ARG A 719 -32.16 25.83 22.37
CA ARG A 719 -33.36 26.66 22.57
C ARG A 719 -34.31 26.09 23.63
N ARG A 720 -34.22 24.79 23.92
CA ARG A 720 -35.03 24.11 24.95
C ARG A 720 -34.60 24.40 26.39
N LEU A 721 -33.38 24.94 26.60
CA LEU A 721 -32.87 25.26 27.94
C LEU A 721 -33.61 26.45 28.59
N GLY A 722 -34.42 27.18 27.83
CA GLY A 722 -35.21 28.31 28.31
C GLY A 722 -34.37 29.56 28.64
N GLY A 723 -35.07 30.64 29.01
CA GLY A 723 -34.47 31.90 29.45
C GLY A 723 -33.48 32.54 28.46
N ASP A 724 -32.52 33.30 28.98
CA ASP A 724 -31.52 34.03 28.20
C ASP A 724 -30.61 33.10 27.37
N LEU A 725 -30.39 31.87 27.83
CA LEU A 725 -29.63 30.85 27.12
C LEU A 725 -30.28 30.50 25.77
N ALA A 726 -31.59 30.30 25.77
CA ALA A 726 -32.33 29.97 24.55
C ALA A 726 -32.28 31.12 23.52
N THR A 727 -32.51 32.36 23.96
CA THR A 727 -32.52 33.53 23.08
C THR A 727 -31.13 33.87 22.53
N SER A 728 -30.09 33.79 23.36
CA SER A 728 -28.71 34.01 22.92
C SER A 728 -28.22 32.92 21.96
N TYR A 729 -28.62 31.66 22.18
CA TYR A 729 -28.28 30.56 21.26
C TYR A 729 -28.95 30.71 19.90
N GLN A 730 -30.24 31.08 19.88
CA GLN A 730 -30.95 31.34 18.64
C GLN A 730 -30.25 32.42 17.81
N THR A 731 -29.83 33.50 18.47
CA THR A 731 -29.05 34.58 17.83
C THR A 731 -27.74 34.06 17.26
N TYR A 732 -27.02 33.23 18.02
CA TYR A 732 -25.77 32.60 17.58
C TYR A 732 -25.97 31.74 16.33
N VAL A 733 -26.94 30.82 16.31
CA VAL A 733 -27.21 29.95 15.16
C VAL A 733 -27.62 30.75 13.93
N THR A 734 -28.46 31.78 14.09
CA THR A 734 -28.84 32.68 12.98
C THR A 734 -27.62 33.39 12.39
N ASN A 735 -26.73 33.91 13.24
CA ASN A 735 -25.51 34.59 12.79
C ASN A 735 -24.53 33.62 12.13
N LYS A 736 -24.36 32.41 12.69
CA LYS A 736 -23.53 31.33 12.13
C LYS A 736 -24.01 30.99 10.72
N ARG A 737 -25.32 30.74 10.54
CA ARG A 737 -25.91 30.40 9.24
C ARG A 737 -25.76 31.50 8.18
N ALA A 738 -25.85 32.77 8.58
CA ALA A 738 -25.75 33.89 7.66
C ALA A 738 -24.32 34.18 7.18
N ASN A 739 -23.30 33.86 8.00
CA ASN A 739 -21.94 34.37 7.80
C ASN A 739 -20.86 33.29 7.65
N ALA A 740 -21.19 32.01 7.81
CA ALA A 740 -20.22 30.91 7.76
C ALA A 740 -20.39 29.98 6.55
N ASN A 741 -19.33 29.21 6.30
CA ASN A 741 -19.27 28.14 5.32
C ASN A 741 -19.13 26.78 6.02
N TYR A 742 -19.38 25.71 5.28
CA TYR A 742 -19.18 24.34 5.74
C TYR A 742 -17.69 24.09 5.99
N MET A 743 -17.39 23.33 7.04
CA MET A 743 -16.03 22.90 7.38
C MET A 743 -15.98 21.38 7.50
N VAL A 744 -14.85 20.79 7.16
CA VAL A 744 -14.60 19.35 7.29
C VAL A 744 -13.36 19.13 8.13
N TYR A 745 -13.49 18.36 9.21
CA TYR A 745 -12.39 18.04 10.13
C TYR A 745 -12.05 16.57 10.07
N VAL A 746 -10.77 16.23 9.94
CA VAL A 746 -10.30 14.83 9.91
C VAL A 746 -8.87 14.71 10.44
N GLY A 747 -8.58 13.65 11.18
CA GLY A 747 -7.22 13.29 11.60
C GLY A 747 -6.50 12.48 10.53
N ALA A 748 -5.22 12.76 10.31
CA ALA A 748 -4.37 12.01 9.39
C ALA A 748 -3.04 11.58 10.04
N ASN A 749 -2.43 10.53 9.48
CA ASN A 749 -1.19 9.93 9.96
C ASN A 749 0.09 10.63 9.43
N ASP A 750 -0.05 11.85 8.93
CA ASP A 750 1.05 12.80 8.76
C ASP A 750 1.31 13.65 10.02
N GLY A 751 0.57 13.39 11.11
CA GLY A 751 0.74 14.04 12.40
C GLY A 751 -0.35 15.05 12.77
N MET A 752 -1.30 15.30 11.86
CA MET A 752 -2.17 16.48 11.92
C MET A 752 -3.66 16.14 11.98
N LEU A 753 -4.40 16.93 12.76
CA LEU A 753 -5.82 17.19 12.49
C LEU A 753 -5.91 18.28 11.43
N HIS A 754 -6.59 18.00 10.31
CA HIS A 754 -6.81 18.96 9.23
C HIS A 754 -8.23 19.54 9.27
N ALA A 755 -8.35 20.82 8.95
CA ALA A 755 -9.62 21.51 8.72
C ALA A 755 -9.70 22.00 7.28
N PHE A 756 -10.63 21.46 6.50
CA PHE A 756 -10.85 21.81 5.10
C PHE A 756 -12.12 22.63 4.91
N ASN A 757 -12.12 23.54 3.94
CA ASN A 757 -13.34 24.19 3.48
C ASN A 757 -14.25 23.16 2.80
N GLY A 758 -15.48 23.01 3.28
CA GLY A 758 -16.46 22.04 2.76
C GLY A 758 -17.00 22.39 1.36
N GLY A 759 -16.76 23.59 0.84
CA GLY A 759 -17.17 24.01 -0.50
C GLY A 759 -18.66 24.38 -0.61
N MET A 760 -19.32 24.63 0.52
CA MET A 760 -20.72 25.10 0.57
C MET A 760 -20.87 26.25 1.57
N ASN A 761 -21.77 27.18 1.29
CA ASN A 761 -22.16 28.25 2.23
C ASN A 761 -23.33 27.82 3.14
N GLY A 762 -23.69 28.64 4.14
CA GLY A 762 -24.81 28.36 5.04
C GLY A 762 -26.22 28.27 4.40
N ALA A 763 -26.35 28.61 3.11
CA ALA A 763 -27.56 28.39 2.32
C ALA A 763 -27.56 27.03 1.57
N GLY A 764 -26.52 26.21 1.72
CA GLY A 764 -26.38 24.94 1.02
C GLY A 764 -26.00 25.08 -0.45
N THR A 765 -25.50 26.26 -0.86
CA THR A 765 -25.05 26.51 -2.24
C THR A 765 -23.56 26.25 -2.34
N GLN A 766 -23.14 25.56 -3.40
CA GLN A 766 -21.72 25.30 -3.67
C GLN A 766 -20.97 26.62 -3.94
N ILE A 767 -19.80 26.76 -3.36
CA ILE A 767 -18.91 27.92 -3.50
C ILE A 767 -17.51 27.50 -3.96
N ALA A 768 -16.76 28.43 -4.54
CA ALA A 768 -15.36 28.20 -4.93
C ALA A 768 -14.47 27.97 -3.69
N GLY A 769 -13.37 27.24 -3.88
CA GLY A 769 -12.38 26.98 -2.83
C GLY A 769 -12.67 25.78 -1.92
N GLY A 770 -13.67 24.95 -2.24
CA GLY A 770 -13.89 23.67 -1.54
C GLY A 770 -12.66 22.75 -1.60
N GLY A 771 -12.42 22.02 -0.52
CA GLY A 771 -11.27 21.13 -0.36
C GLY A 771 -9.94 21.80 -0.02
N THR A 772 -9.89 23.14 0.04
CA THR A 772 -8.68 23.87 0.49
C THR A 772 -8.53 23.77 2.01
N GLU A 773 -7.29 23.59 2.48
CA GLU A 773 -6.99 23.53 3.92
C GLU A 773 -7.04 24.94 4.53
N ALA A 774 -7.85 25.10 5.57
CA ALA A 774 -7.93 26.34 6.36
C ALA A 774 -6.84 26.39 7.44
N PHE A 775 -6.68 25.30 8.19
CA PHE A 775 -5.62 25.14 9.19
C PHE A 775 -5.37 23.66 9.50
N ALA A 776 -4.27 23.38 10.21
CA ALA A 776 -4.00 22.08 10.80
C ALA A 776 -3.49 22.21 12.25
N TYR A 777 -3.74 21.19 13.07
CA TYR A 777 -3.32 21.11 14.47
C TYR A 777 -2.54 19.82 14.78
N ILE A 778 -1.39 19.94 15.42
CA ILE A 778 -0.51 18.83 15.83
C ILE A 778 -0.57 18.70 17.37
N PRO A 779 -1.19 17.65 17.93
CA PRO A 779 -1.18 17.39 19.36
C PRO A 779 0.22 16.99 19.84
N SER A 780 0.50 17.17 21.14
CA SER A 780 1.82 16.94 21.73
C SER A 780 2.33 15.50 21.54
N THR A 781 1.42 14.53 21.57
CA THR A 781 1.73 13.10 21.40
C THR A 781 2.08 12.72 19.96
N ALA A 782 1.69 13.54 18.98
CA ALA A 782 2.06 13.37 17.58
C ALA A 782 3.46 13.92 17.30
N LEU A 783 3.77 15.13 17.80
CA LEU A 783 5.01 15.86 17.50
C LEU A 783 6.28 15.00 17.69
N GLY A 784 6.40 14.33 18.84
CA GLY A 784 7.63 13.66 19.30
C GLY A 784 8.13 12.46 18.47
N HIS A 785 7.48 12.15 17.36
CA HIS A 785 7.94 11.10 16.43
C HIS A 785 7.68 11.43 14.95
N MET A 786 7.24 12.66 14.62
CA MET A 786 7.03 13.08 13.23
C MET A 786 8.33 13.08 12.41
N GLY A 787 9.50 13.06 13.07
CA GLY A 787 10.79 12.90 12.40
C GLY A 787 10.90 11.56 11.64
N ASN A 788 10.17 10.53 12.07
CA ASN A 788 10.12 9.25 11.35
C ASN A 788 9.60 9.42 9.91
N LEU A 789 8.69 10.37 9.68
CA LEU A 789 8.08 10.63 8.37
C LEU A 789 9.06 11.16 7.32
N LEU A 790 10.27 11.56 7.73
CA LEU A 790 11.30 12.09 6.83
C LEU A 790 12.14 11.00 6.18
N PHE A 791 12.22 9.80 6.78
CA PHE A 791 13.16 8.78 6.33
C PHE A 791 12.70 8.16 5.01
N PRO A 792 13.52 8.26 3.94
CA PRO A 792 13.23 7.59 2.69
C PRO A 792 13.42 6.09 2.85
N TYR A 793 12.89 5.36 1.86
CA TYR A 793 13.32 3.99 1.63
C TYR A 793 14.84 3.91 1.50
N ASN A 794 15.45 3.07 2.32
CA ASN A 794 16.87 2.77 2.27
C ASN A 794 17.07 1.38 1.69
N ALA A 795 17.46 1.32 0.42
CA ALA A 795 17.73 0.06 -0.27
C ALA A 795 18.81 -0.80 0.41
N LYS A 796 19.72 -0.19 1.19
CA LYS A 796 20.80 -0.90 1.90
C LYS A 796 20.35 -1.58 3.20
N ASN A 797 19.20 -1.18 3.77
CA ASN A 797 18.71 -1.63 5.08
C ASN A 797 17.27 -2.16 5.00
N LEU A 798 17.02 -3.12 4.10
CA LEU A 798 15.67 -3.61 3.81
C LEU A 798 14.92 -4.25 4.97
N ASN A 799 15.64 -4.91 5.89
CA ASN A 799 15.04 -5.58 7.06
C ASN A 799 14.91 -4.63 8.28
N ASP A 800 15.39 -3.38 8.16
CA ASP A 800 15.34 -2.34 9.19
C ASP A 800 15.16 -0.97 8.50
N GLN A 801 14.08 -0.85 7.73
CA GLN A 801 13.66 0.46 7.23
C GLN A 801 13.41 1.37 8.43
N LYS A 802 14.02 2.55 8.44
CA LYS A 802 13.81 3.50 9.54
C LYS A 802 12.40 4.07 9.56
N PHE A 803 11.79 4.22 8.39
CA PHE A 803 10.36 4.46 8.29
C PHE A 803 9.61 3.14 8.55
N ASP A 804 8.79 3.15 9.61
CA ASP A 804 7.81 2.13 9.96
C ASP A 804 6.47 2.86 10.13
N HIS A 805 5.39 2.33 9.55
CA HIS A 805 4.08 2.99 9.65
C HIS A 805 3.63 3.01 11.10
N ARG A 806 3.12 4.16 11.52
CA ARG A 806 2.57 4.40 12.85
C ARG A 806 1.36 5.31 12.74
N TYR A 807 0.38 5.08 13.59
CA TYR A 807 -0.69 6.03 13.79
C TYR A 807 -0.18 7.32 14.44
N TYR A 808 -0.72 8.47 14.04
CA TYR A 808 -0.47 9.76 14.68
C TYR A 808 -1.76 10.37 15.23
N VAL A 809 -2.55 11.02 14.37
CA VAL A 809 -3.86 11.58 14.73
C VAL A 809 -4.91 10.78 13.99
N ASP A 810 -5.38 9.72 14.65
CA ASP A 810 -6.21 8.69 14.02
C ASP A 810 -7.54 8.46 14.78
N GLY A 811 -7.80 9.26 15.81
CA GLY A 811 -9.01 9.17 16.62
C GLY A 811 -10.23 9.88 16.02
N LYS A 812 -11.36 9.71 16.70
CA LYS A 812 -12.65 10.30 16.33
C LYS A 812 -12.76 11.75 16.85
N ILE A 813 -13.60 12.53 16.15
CA ILE A 813 -13.81 13.96 16.38
C ILE A 813 -15.29 14.20 16.68
N THR A 814 -15.56 15.20 17.53
CA THR A 814 -16.89 15.72 17.80
C THR A 814 -16.87 17.24 17.70
N VAL A 815 -17.85 17.81 16.99
CA VAL A 815 -18.02 19.25 16.86
C VAL A 815 -19.42 19.63 17.35
N VAL A 816 -19.50 20.50 18.35
CA VAL A 816 -20.76 20.94 18.99
C VAL A 816 -20.67 22.42 19.35
N ASP A 817 -21.80 23.12 19.37
CA ASP A 817 -21.85 24.48 19.90
C ASP A 817 -21.76 24.46 21.44
N THR A 818 -20.93 25.31 22.03
CA THR A 818 -20.75 25.38 23.49
C THR A 818 -20.84 26.81 23.99
N ARG A 819 -21.10 26.98 25.29
CA ARG A 819 -21.09 28.29 25.91
C ARG A 819 -20.04 28.35 27.00
N TYR A 820 -19.11 29.30 26.86
CA TYR A 820 -18.10 29.62 27.86
C TYR A 820 -17.69 31.09 27.74
N GLY A 821 -17.14 31.69 28.81
CA GLY A 821 -16.84 33.13 28.82
C GLY A 821 -18.07 34.01 28.52
N ASN A 822 -19.27 33.52 28.84
CA ASN A 822 -20.58 34.11 28.53
C ASN A 822 -20.98 34.18 27.04
N ASN A 823 -20.17 33.67 26.12
CA ASN A 823 -20.43 33.68 24.68
C ASN A 823 -20.66 32.27 24.14
N TRP A 824 -21.31 32.18 22.98
CA TRP A 824 -21.47 30.94 22.23
C TRP A 824 -20.31 30.76 21.26
N HIS A 825 -19.82 29.53 21.18
CA HIS A 825 -18.68 29.10 20.38
C HIS A 825 -19.05 27.79 19.65
N THR A 826 -18.31 27.45 18.61
CA THR A 826 -18.32 26.09 18.06
C THR A 826 -17.02 25.42 18.48
N THR A 827 -17.13 24.31 19.23
CA THR A 827 -16.00 23.62 19.83
C THR A 827 -15.81 22.25 19.18
N LEU A 828 -14.56 21.94 18.87
CA LEU A 828 -14.11 20.63 18.43
C LEU A 828 -13.40 19.93 19.57
N VAL A 829 -13.76 18.67 19.85
CA VAL A 829 -12.99 17.77 20.71
C VAL A 829 -12.56 16.58 19.87
N GLY A 830 -11.26 16.33 19.82
CA GLY A 830 -10.65 15.23 19.05
C GLY A 830 -9.77 14.36 19.93
N ALA A 831 -9.67 13.09 19.58
CA ALA A 831 -8.72 12.15 20.17
C ALA A 831 -7.58 11.84 19.18
N SER A 832 -6.38 11.55 19.71
CA SER A 832 -5.26 11.07 18.88
C SER A 832 -5.41 9.60 18.46
N GLY A 833 -6.35 8.86 19.08
CA GLY A 833 -6.62 7.47 18.74
C GLY A 833 -5.46 6.54 19.07
N ALA A 834 -5.13 5.65 18.14
CA ALA A 834 -4.04 4.70 18.31
C ALA A 834 -2.65 5.35 18.29
N GLY A 835 -2.52 6.57 17.78
CA GLY A 835 -1.23 7.25 17.64
C GLY A 835 -0.72 7.93 18.91
N GLY A 836 -1.57 8.19 19.90
CA GLY A 836 -1.15 8.82 21.14
C GLY A 836 -2.21 8.79 22.23
N ARG A 837 -1.78 8.85 23.49
CA ARG A 837 -2.67 8.89 24.65
C ARG A 837 -3.09 10.32 24.95
N SER A 838 -3.95 10.87 24.09
CA SER A 838 -4.40 12.26 24.24
C SER A 838 -5.78 12.55 23.66
N VAL A 839 -6.44 13.52 24.30
CA VAL A 839 -7.67 14.17 23.85
C VAL A 839 -7.47 15.68 23.94
N PHE A 840 -7.90 16.44 22.94
CA PHE A 840 -7.72 17.88 22.88
C PHE A 840 -9.01 18.60 22.49
N GLY A 841 -9.18 19.81 23.00
CA GLY A 841 -10.31 20.70 22.72
C GLY A 841 -9.85 21.97 22.02
N LEU A 842 -10.52 22.32 20.91
CA LEU A 842 -10.25 23.48 20.08
C LEU A 842 -11.50 24.34 19.91
N ASP A 843 -11.33 25.66 19.94
CA ASP A 843 -12.32 26.60 19.44
C ASP A 843 -12.18 26.71 17.91
N VAL A 844 -13.24 26.31 17.20
CA VAL A 844 -13.35 26.36 15.74
C VAL A 844 -14.54 27.23 15.32
N THR A 845 -14.88 28.23 16.13
CA THR A 845 -15.99 29.15 15.89
C THR A 845 -15.88 29.79 14.51
N PRO A 846 -16.87 29.57 13.62
CA PRO A 846 -16.83 30.13 12.27
C PRO A 846 -16.74 31.65 12.26
N GLY A 847 -15.99 32.20 11.30
CA GLY A 847 -15.75 33.65 11.19
C GLY A 847 -14.63 34.19 12.08
N THR A 848 -13.97 33.34 12.88
CA THR A 848 -12.76 33.69 13.64
C THR A 848 -11.50 33.13 12.95
N THR A 849 -10.36 33.77 13.17
CA THR A 849 -9.06 33.25 12.69
C THR A 849 -8.52 32.25 13.71
N PHE A 850 -8.29 31.00 13.27
CA PHE A 850 -7.66 29.99 14.12
C PHE A 850 -6.21 30.38 14.45
N GLY A 851 -5.84 30.26 15.73
CA GLY A 851 -4.51 30.64 16.23
C GLY A 851 -4.13 29.90 17.50
N ALA A 852 -3.01 30.29 18.12
CA ALA A 852 -2.51 29.66 19.34
C ALA A 852 -3.52 29.69 20.50
N SER A 853 -4.34 30.75 20.61
CA SER A 853 -5.41 30.88 21.61
C SER A 853 -6.64 30.02 21.33
N SER A 854 -6.75 29.41 20.13
CA SER A 854 -7.85 28.52 19.78
C SER A 854 -7.73 27.15 20.45
N LYS A 855 -6.56 26.78 20.99
CA LYS A 855 -6.42 25.60 21.84
C LYS A 855 -7.03 25.87 23.21
N LEU A 856 -8.14 25.21 23.53
CA LEU A 856 -8.76 25.30 24.85
C LEU A 856 -7.94 24.50 25.87
N TRP A 857 -7.75 23.21 25.60
CA TRP A 857 -7.00 22.30 26.46
C TRP A 857 -6.50 21.08 25.68
N GLU A 858 -5.50 20.41 26.24
CA GLU A 858 -5.07 19.09 25.80
C GLU A 858 -4.83 18.26 27.07
N ILE A 859 -5.39 17.06 27.10
CA ILE A 859 -5.11 16.06 28.13
C ILE A 859 -4.23 15.02 27.47
N SER A 860 -2.98 14.93 27.90
CA SER A 860 -2.03 13.95 27.39
C SER A 860 -1.19 13.34 28.50
N ASP A 861 -0.67 12.14 28.26
CA ASP A 861 0.29 11.48 29.15
C ASP A 861 1.66 12.21 29.20
N LEU A 862 1.92 13.09 28.24
CA LEU A 862 3.16 13.87 28.12
C LEU A 862 3.10 15.26 28.77
N ASP A 863 1.91 15.82 29.00
CA ASP A 863 1.77 17.18 29.55
C ASP A 863 2.05 17.21 31.06
N THR A 864 3.31 17.50 31.41
CA THR A 864 3.77 17.57 32.81
C THR A 864 3.07 18.64 33.67
N ALA A 865 2.31 19.57 33.08
CA ALA A 865 1.47 20.50 33.84
C ALA A 865 0.22 19.83 34.43
N LEU A 866 -0.16 18.65 33.91
CA LEU A 866 -1.24 17.83 34.45
C LEU A 866 -0.77 16.97 35.63
N SER A 867 -1.67 16.76 36.59
CA SER A 867 -1.42 15.85 37.73
C SER A 867 -1.04 14.44 37.26
N ALA A 868 -0.22 13.75 38.05
CA ALA A 868 0.17 12.38 37.75
C ALA A 868 -1.04 11.45 37.61
N ASP A 869 -2.09 11.65 38.41
CA ASP A 869 -3.32 10.87 38.33
C ASP A 869 -4.03 11.01 36.98
N VAL A 870 -4.10 12.22 36.43
CA VAL A 870 -4.67 12.46 35.10
C VAL A 870 -3.80 11.80 34.02
N ARG A 871 -2.48 12.02 34.08
CA ARG A 871 -1.53 11.47 33.08
C ARG A 871 -1.46 9.95 33.08
N ASN A 872 -1.58 9.32 34.24
CA ASN A 872 -1.47 7.86 34.37
C ASN A 872 -2.78 7.15 34.04
N ASN A 873 -3.92 7.84 34.11
CA ASN A 873 -5.23 7.28 33.77
C ASN A 873 -5.61 7.48 32.30
N ILE A 874 -5.08 8.48 31.58
CA ILE A 874 -5.34 8.62 30.13
C ILE A 874 -4.63 7.53 29.32
N GLY A 875 -5.36 6.92 28.40
CA GLY A 875 -4.90 5.88 27.47
C GLY A 875 -5.19 6.27 26.02
N HIS A 876 -5.21 5.27 25.12
CA HIS A 876 -5.56 5.43 23.72
C HIS A 876 -7.09 5.49 23.57
N VAL A 877 -7.60 6.70 23.37
CA VAL A 877 -9.04 6.96 23.21
C VAL A 877 -9.43 6.72 21.74
N LEU A 878 -9.94 5.52 21.45
CA LEU A 878 -10.41 5.14 20.11
C LEU A 878 -11.88 5.53 19.86
N ALA A 879 -12.64 5.72 20.94
CA ALA A 879 -14.05 6.09 20.89
C ALA A 879 -14.25 7.58 20.64
N ARG A 880 -15.45 7.95 20.20
CA ARG A 880 -15.85 9.34 19.96
C ARG A 880 -16.14 10.05 21.29
N PRO A 881 -15.46 11.18 21.61
CA PRO A 881 -15.81 12.01 22.76
C PRO A 881 -17.20 12.64 22.61
N VAL A 882 -17.88 12.93 23.71
CA VAL A 882 -19.20 13.57 23.72
C VAL A 882 -19.10 14.96 24.36
N ILE A 883 -19.81 15.96 23.83
CA ILE A 883 -19.87 17.31 24.42
C ILE A 883 -21.31 17.60 24.81
N VAL A 884 -21.56 17.87 26.09
CA VAL A 884 -22.92 18.08 26.63
C VAL A 884 -22.99 19.23 27.64
N PRO A 885 -24.14 19.94 27.73
CA PRO A 885 -24.41 20.84 28.83
C PRO A 885 -24.76 20.05 30.10
N MET A 886 -24.23 20.50 31.23
CA MET A 886 -24.41 19.91 32.55
C MET A 886 -24.63 21.02 33.58
N LEU A 887 -25.22 20.69 34.73
CA LEU A 887 -25.24 21.60 35.87
C LEU A 887 -24.02 21.35 36.75
N ASP A 888 -23.33 22.42 37.13
CA ASP A 888 -22.33 22.35 38.18
C ASP A 888 -22.95 22.26 39.59
N SER A 889 -22.12 22.17 40.63
CA SER A 889 -22.60 22.08 42.02
C SER A 889 -23.40 23.30 42.50
N SER A 890 -23.30 24.42 41.79
CA SER A 890 -24.02 25.67 42.06
C SER A 890 -25.29 25.80 41.20
N GLY A 891 -25.63 24.80 40.39
CA GLY A 891 -26.77 24.82 39.47
C GLY A 891 -26.54 25.69 38.22
N THR A 892 -25.28 26.00 37.89
CA THR A 892 -24.94 26.80 36.71
C THR A 892 -24.67 25.88 35.50
N PRO A 893 -25.23 26.19 34.32
CA PRO A 893 -24.94 25.48 33.08
C PRO A 893 -23.45 25.57 32.67
N VAL A 894 -22.81 24.42 32.52
CA VAL A 894 -21.43 24.27 32.05
C VAL A 894 -21.36 23.20 30.95
N TRP A 895 -20.61 23.47 29.88
CA TRP A 895 -20.39 22.49 28.82
C TRP A 895 -19.17 21.66 29.16
N ARG A 896 -19.28 20.34 29.03
CA ARG A 896 -18.20 19.42 29.32
C ARG A 896 -17.98 18.43 28.19
N ALA A 897 -16.71 18.13 27.92
CA ALA A 897 -16.33 16.94 27.19
C ALA A 897 -16.38 15.73 28.14
N VAL A 898 -17.04 14.67 27.70
CA VAL A 898 -17.23 13.40 28.41
C VAL A 898 -16.69 12.28 27.53
N PHE A 899 -15.75 11.50 28.06
CA PHE A 899 -15.13 10.39 27.33
C PHE A 899 -14.56 9.33 28.28
N GLY A 900 -14.50 8.09 27.82
CA GLY A 900 -13.74 7.05 28.52
C GLY A 900 -12.24 7.25 28.34
N ASN A 901 -11.46 6.83 29.33
CA ASN A 901 -10.02 7.02 29.33
C ASN A 901 -9.27 6.25 28.25
N GLY A 902 -9.93 5.33 27.54
CA GLY A 902 -9.34 4.53 26.49
C GLY A 902 -8.46 3.39 27.04
N TYR A 903 -7.74 2.75 26.13
CA TYR A 903 -7.03 1.50 26.39
C TYR A 903 -5.54 1.72 26.68
N ASN A 904 -4.90 0.75 27.33
CA ASN A 904 -3.46 0.79 27.65
C ASN A 904 -3.01 2.08 28.38
N SER A 905 -3.84 2.59 29.29
CA SER A 905 -3.43 3.62 30.24
C SER A 905 -2.37 3.06 31.21
N ALA A 906 -1.52 3.92 31.80
CA ALA A 906 -0.44 3.46 32.67
C ALA A 906 -0.96 2.72 33.92
N ASN A 907 -2.11 3.15 34.46
CA ASN A 907 -2.76 2.51 35.59
C ASN A 907 -3.63 1.30 35.21
N GLY A 908 -3.94 1.11 33.92
CA GLY A 908 -4.77 -0.01 33.45
C GLY A 908 -6.18 -0.04 34.05
N LYS A 909 -6.76 1.14 34.33
CA LYS A 909 -8.09 1.32 34.94
C LYS A 909 -9.14 1.72 33.91
N ALA A 910 -10.41 1.48 34.21
CA ALA A 910 -11.54 2.06 33.48
C ALA A 910 -12.02 3.33 34.19
N VAL A 911 -11.91 4.48 33.52
CA VAL A 911 -12.19 5.81 34.10
C VAL A 911 -13.00 6.65 33.12
N LEU A 912 -14.06 7.29 33.62
CA LEU A 912 -14.80 8.32 32.90
C LEU A 912 -14.17 9.69 33.16
N PHE A 913 -13.79 10.40 32.11
CA PHE A 913 -13.30 11.77 32.17
C PHE A 913 -14.41 12.77 31.92
N LEU A 914 -14.43 13.84 32.71
CA LEU A 914 -15.29 15.02 32.57
C LEU A 914 -14.40 16.26 32.55
N VAL A 915 -14.44 17.02 31.45
CA VAL A 915 -13.52 18.14 31.22
C VAL A 915 -14.32 19.37 30.81
N ASP A 916 -14.20 20.45 31.58
CA ASP A 916 -14.88 21.71 31.27
C ASP A 916 -14.40 22.30 29.93
N ILE A 917 -15.34 22.75 29.09
CA ILE A 917 -15.04 23.56 27.92
C ILE A 917 -14.91 25.02 28.37
N LYS A 918 -13.67 25.49 28.52
CA LYS A 918 -13.35 26.88 28.89
C LYS A 918 -11.95 27.26 28.42
N THR A 919 -11.64 28.55 28.47
CA THR A 919 -10.27 29.06 28.30
C THR A 919 -9.43 28.87 29.58
N GLY A 920 -8.11 28.76 29.41
CA GLY A 920 -7.18 28.53 30.53
C GLY A 920 -7.14 27.06 30.98
N THR A 921 -6.71 26.82 32.23
CA THR A 921 -6.58 25.45 32.77
C THR A 921 -7.95 24.81 32.97
N PRO A 922 -8.26 23.68 32.29
CA PRO A 922 -9.56 23.02 32.40
C PRO A 922 -9.78 22.46 33.80
N THR A 923 -11.04 22.42 34.24
CA THR A 923 -11.41 21.61 35.42
C THR A 923 -11.58 20.17 34.95
N ILE A 924 -10.86 19.24 35.57
CA ILE A 924 -10.90 17.81 35.21
C ILE A 924 -11.48 17.03 36.39
N SER A 925 -12.52 16.25 36.14
CA SER A 925 -13.07 15.27 37.08
C SER A 925 -12.99 13.87 36.48
N MET A 926 -12.70 12.87 37.32
CA MET A 926 -12.59 11.47 36.94
C MET A 926 -13.51 10.63 37.83
N ILE A 927 -14.24 9.68 37.22
CA ILE A 927 -15.04 8.69 37.95
C ILE A 927 -14.51 7.30 37.58
N GLU A 928 -14.01 6.55 38.56
CA GLU A 928 -13.48 5.20 38.33
C GLU A 928 -14.60 4.16 38.35
N ALA A 929 -14.53 3.20 37.44
CA ALA A 929 -15.38 2.02 37.42
C ALA A 929 -14.58 0.79 37.85
N VAL A 930 -14.97 0.16 38.97
CA VAL A 930 -14.20 -0.90 39.61
C VAL A 930 -15.08 -2.09 39.95
N GLU A 931 -14.92 -3.20 39.21
CA GLU A 931 -15.55 -4.47 39.55
C GLU A 931 -14.62 -5.29 40.47
N SER A 932 -15.19 -5.99 41.46
CA SER A 932 -14.43 -6.86 42.37
C SER A 932 -15.10 -8.22 42.55
N GLY A 933 -14.32 -9.26 42.81
CA GLY A 933 -14.80 -10.64 43.04
C GLY A 933 -14.06 -11.70 42.21
N ALA A 934 -14.30 -12.98 42.54
CA ALA A 934 -13.58 -14.12 41.96
C ALA A 934 -13.93 -14.44 40.48
N GLY A 935 -14.98 -13.81 39.93
CA GLY A 935 -15.42 -13.99 38.54
C GLY A 935 -15.11 -12.81 37.61
N VAL A 936 -14.30 -11.85 38.06
CA VAL A 936 -13.92 -10.66 37.30
C VAL A 936 -12.69 -10.97 36.44
N PRO A 937 -12.69 -10.66 35.13
CA PRO A 937 -11.51 -10.84 34.28
C PRO A 937 -10.27 -10.13 34.83
N THR A 938 -9.14 -10.84 34.89
CA THR A 938 -7.85 -10.30 35.35
C THR A 938 -7.10 -9.59 34.23
N GLY A 939 -6.26 -8.60 34.56
CA GLY A 939 -5.47 -7.83 33.59
C GLY A 939 -5.85 -6.35 33.54
N SER A 940 -5.30 -5.63 32.56
CA SER A 940 -5.59 -4.20 32.31
C SER A 940 -7.05 -4.00 31.91
N ASN A 941 -7.59 -2.83 32.21
CA ASN A 941 -8.89 -2.35 31.75
C ASN A 941 -8.74 -0.98 31.09
N GLY A 942 -9.82 -0.52 30.45
CA GLY A 942 -9.96 0.79 29.85
C GLY A 942 -11.41 1.06 29.52
N LEU A 943 -11.90 2.27 29.79
CA LEU A 943 -13.26 2.67 29.43
C LEU A 943 -13.24 3.18 27.99
N GLY A 944 -14.00 2.53 27.12
CA GLY A 944 -14.12 2.83 25.70
C GLY A 944 -15.21 3.86 25.41
N SER A 945 -16.23 3.43 24.66
CA SER A 945 -17.30 4.30 24.18
C SER A 945 -18.25 4.70 25.29
N VAL A 946 -18.75 5.94 25.20
CA VAL A 946 -19.72 6.50 26.15
C VAL A 946 -20.92 7.08 25.41
N VAL A 947 -22.10 6.94 26.00
CA VAL A 947 -23.32 7.64 25.61
C VAL A 947 -23.85 8.40 26.82
N VAL A 948 -24.30 9.63 26.60
CA VAL A 948 -24.75 10.52 27.66
C VAL A 948 -26.21 10.88 27.44
N VAL A 949 -27.02 10.81 28.50
CA VAL A 949 -28.46 11.08 28.45
C VAL A 949 -28.88 12.03 29.58
N ASP A 950 -29.96 12.77 29.32
CA ASP A 950 -30.74 13.55 30.27
C ASP A 950 -31.99 12.73 30.60
N ARG A 951 -32.07 12.25 31.84
CA ARG A 951 -33.08 11.28 32.29
C ARG A 951 -33.77 11.68 33.59
N TYR A 952 -33.16 12.54 34.37
CA TYR A 952 -33.61 12.91 35.70
C TYR A 952 -33.63 14.42 35.81
N GLY A 953 -34.72 15.01 36.30
CA GLY A 953 -34.76 16.45 36.60
C GLY A 953 -34.26 16.76 38.01
N GLY A 954 -33.78 17.98 38.24
CA GLY A 954 -33.45 18.49 39.58
C GLY A 954 -32.08 18.04 40.10
N THR A 955 -31.94 17.87 41.43
CA THR A 955 -30.63 17.62 42.08
C THR A 955 -30.32 16.15 42.40
N SER A 956 -31.21 15.19 42.07
CA SER A 956 -31.03 13.76 42.37
C SER A 956 -31.57 12.85 41.25
N GLN A 957 -31.15 11.58 41.21
CA GLN A 957 -31.62 10.57 40.24
C GLN A 957 -32.95 9.89 40.65
N GLN A 958 -33.85 10.62 41.31
CA GLN A 958 -35.08 10.06 41.87
C GLN A 958 -36.33 10.50 41.10
N THR A 959 -36.26 11.62 40.38
CA THR A 959 -37.39 12.16 39.59
C THR A 959 -37.08 12.05 38.12
N ARG A 960 -37.71 11.10 37.41
CA ARG A 960 -37.59 10.96 35.96
C ARG A 960 -38.13 12.21 35.27
N GLY A 961 -37.36 12.76 34.34
CA GLY A 961 -37.66 14.00 33.64
C GLY A 961 -36.57 14.33 32.62
N SER A 962 -36.78 15.37 31.82
CA SER A 962 -35.72 15.92 30.97
C SER A 962 -35.72 17.43 31.16
N ASP A 963 -34.65 17.94 31.75
CA ASP A 963 -34.47 19.38 32.03
C ASP A 963 -33.47 20.05 31.07
N GLY A 964 -32.94 19.28 30.11
CA GLY A 964 -32.00 19.71 29.09
C GLY A 964 -30.53 19.60 29.51
N TYR A 965 -30.24 19.14 30.73
CA TYR A 965 -28.88 18.97 31.24
C TYR A 965 -28.54 17.49 31.42
N ALA A 966 -27.39 17.09 30.91
CA ALA A 966 -26.94 15.71 31.01
C ALA A 966 -26.67 15.29 32.46
N ASP A 967 -27.14 14.09 32.83
CA ASP A 967 -27.08 13.59 34.20
C ASP A 967 -26.62 12.13 34.33
N THR A 968 -26.75 11.35 33.27
CA THR A 968 -26.42 9.93 33.27
C THR A 968 -25.52 9.63 32.08
N ALA A 969 -24.40 8.95 32.32
CA ALA A 969 -23.59 8.39 31.25
C ALA A 969 -23.56 6.87 31.34
N TYR A 970 -23.57 6.21 30.20
CA TYR A 970 -23.30 4.79 30.08
C TYR A 970 -21.98 4.60 29.34
N GLY A 971 -21.12 3.70 29.83
CA GLY A 971 -19.81 3.43 29.23
C GLY A 971 -19.50 1.95 29.14
N THR A 972 -18.81 1.54 28.07
CA THR A 972 -18.37 0.16 27.86
C THR A 972 -16.89 0.01 28.20
N ASP A 973 -16.48 -1.08 28.84
CA ASP A 973 -15.08 -1.32 29.20
C ASP A 973 -14.42 -2.49 28.46
N GLN A 974 -13.08 -2.50 28.45
CA GLN A 974 -12.26 -3.52 27.79
C GLN A 974 -12.52 -4.94 28.33
N LYS A 975 -13.04 -5.06 29.56
CA LYS A 975 -13.35 -6.35 30.22
C LYS A 975 -14.79 -6.81 30.01
N GLY A 976 -15.55 -6.18 29.11
CA GLY A 976 -16.88 -6.63 28.75
C GLY A 976 -17.96 -6.26 29.76
N ALA A 977 -17.77 -5.18 30.52
CA ALA A 977 -18.78 -4.60 31.39
C ALA A 977 -19.33 -3.28 30.82
N VAL A 978 -20.62 -3.04 31.08
CA VAL A 978 -21.31 -1.78 30.81
C VAL A 978 -21.62 -1.12 32.14
N TRP A 979 -21.23 0.14 32.26
CA TRP A 979 -21.30 0.93 33.49
C TRP A 979 -22.32 2.05 33.34
N LYS A 980 -23.04 2.36 34.43
CA LYS A 980 -23.91 3.53 34.56
C LYS A 980 -23.26 4.49 35.54
N PHE A 981 -23.03 5.73 35.10
CA PHE A 981 -22.43 6.80 35.88
C PHE A 981 -23.48 7.87 36.18
N ASP A 982 -23.54 8.31 37.43
CA ASP A 982 -24.24 9.54 37.81
C ASP A 982 -23.30 10.72 37.63
N LEU A 983 -23.63 11.61 36.70
CA LEU A 983 -22.80 12.75 36.36
C LEU A 983 -22.93 13.93 37.33
N ARG A 984 -23.90 13.87 38.25
CA ARG A 984 -24.07 14.82 39.37
C ARG A 984 -23.23 14.40 40.58
N SER A 985 -22.98 13.10 40.73
CA SER A 985 -22.04 12.53 41.69
C SER A 985 -20.62 12.45 41.12
N ARG A 986 -19.62 12.42 42.00
CA ARG A 986 -18.21 12.15 41.65
C ARG A 986 -17.70 10.85 42.31
N ALA A 987 -18.60 10.04 42.84
CA ALA A 987 -18.26 8.78 43.48
C ALA A 987 -17.96 7.70 42.44
N ASN A 988 -16.96 6.86 42.74
CA ASN A 988 -16.64 5.68 41.95
C ASN A 988 -17.82 4.70 41.92
N VAL A 989 -17.96 3.99 40.80
CA VAL A 989 -19.01 2.98 40.62
C VAL A 989 -18.42 1.58 40.75
N THR A 990 -19.11 0.69 41.48
CA THR A 990 -18.57 -0.63 41.84
C THR A 990 -19.38 -1.82 41.29
N VAL A 991 -20.59 -1.56 40.77
CA VAL A 991 -21.47 -2.59 40.23
C VAL A 991 -21.77 -2.26 38.76
N PRO A 992 -21.40 -3.13 37.80
CA PRO A 992 -21.73 -2.90 36.40
C PRO A 992 -23.23 -3.09 36.16
N LEU A 993 -23.79 -2.31 35.24
CA LEU A 993 -25.17 -2.46 34.77
C LEU A 993 -25.35 -3.80 34.06
N PHE A 994 -24.40 -4.16 33.20
CA PHE A 994 -24.45 -5.39 32.42
C PHE A 994 -23.06 -5.97 32.21
N THR A 995 -22.96 -7.30 32.15
CA THR A 995 -21.72 -7.99 31.75
C THR A 995 -21.98 -8.97 30.61
N THR A 996 -21.07 -8.98 29.63
CA THR A 996 -21.15 -9.85 28.45
C THR A 996 -20.94 -11.33 28.77
N ARG A 997 -21.03 -12.18 27.75
CA ARG A 997 -20.79 -13.62 27.89
C ARG A 997 -19.43 -13.87 28.52
N SER A 998 -19.44 -14.55 29.67
CA SER A 998 -18.22 -15.03 30.32
C SER A 998 -17.85 -16.42 29.81
N TYR A 999 -16.56 -16.68 29.66
CA TYR A 999 -16.03 -18.00 29.32
C TYR A 999 -14.65 -18.18 29.97
N THR A 1000 -14.20 -19.43 30.07
CA THR A 1000 -12.90 -19.76 30.65
C THR A 1000 -11.99 -20.31 29.56
N GLU A 1001 -10.81 -19.73 29.45
CA GLU A 1001 -9.81 -20.11 28.46
C GLU A 1001 -8.41 -20.01 29.07
N GLY A 1002 -7.58 -21.04 28.90
CA GLY A 1002 -6.23 -21.07 29.50
C GLY A 1002 -6.23 -20.89 31.03
N GLY A 1003 -7.29 -21.33 31.72
CA GLY A 1003 -7.45 -21.16 33.17
C GLY A 1003 -7.80 -19.72 33.62
N ARG A 1004 -8.08 -18.80 32.69
CA ARG A 1004 -8.50 -17.42 32.97
C ARG A 1004 -9.97 -17.22 32.63
N THR A 1005 -10.68 -16.49 33.47
CA THR A 1005 -12.03 -16.01 33.15
C THR A 1005 -11.93 -14.79 32.24
N LEU A 1006 -12.56 -14.88 31.07
CA LEU A 1006 -12.64 -13.83 30.07
C LEU A 1006 -14.11 -13.49 29.80
N ARG A 1007 -14.31 -12.30 29.23
CA ARG A 1007 -15.59 -11.79 28.74
C ARG A 1007 -15.38 -11.20 27.36
N GLN A 1008 -16.45 -11.11 26.58
CA GLN A 1008 -16.38 -10.49 25.26
C GLN A 1008 -16.08 -8.98 25.41
N PRO A 1009 -14.98 -8.46 24.82
CA PRO A 1009 -14.55 -7.08 25.02
C PRO A 1009 -15.35 -6.10 24.15
N PHE A 1010 -15.21 -4.80 24.42
CA PHE A 1010 -15.79 -3.72 23.63
C PHE A 1010 -14.70 -2.86 23.00
N THR A 1011 -14.73 -2.66 21.68
CA THR A 1011 -14.03 -1.54 21.01
C THR A 1011 -14.94 -0.67 20.15
N GLY A 1012 -16.15 -1.14 19.83
CA GLY A 1012 -17.17 -0.40 19.10
C GLY A 1012 -17.91 0.67 19.93
N GLY A 1013 -18.80 1.39 19.26
CA GLY A 1013 -19.67 2.42 19.83
C GLY A 1013 -20.81 1.87 20.69
N ILE A 1014 -21.42 2.75 21.48
CA ILE A 1014 -22.68 2.53 22.20
C ILE A 1014 -23.66 3.64 21.83
N GLU A 1015 -24.94 3.30 21.67
CA GLU A 1015 -26.01 4.25 21.37
C GLU A 1015 -27.22 3.98 22.28
N SER A 1016 -28.09 4.97 22.47
CA SER A 1016 -29.24 4.82 23.37
C SER A 1016 -30.54 5.39 22.82
N MET A 1017 -31.68 4.85 23.27
CA MET A 1017 -33.00 5.43 23.05
C MET A 1017 -33.93 5.15 24.23
N SER A 1018 -35.08 5.81 24.27
CA SER A 1018 -36.14 5.48 25.23
C SER A 1018 -36.62 4.04 25.06
N GLY A 1019 -36.57 3.26 26.14
CA GLY A 1019 -37.00 1.87 26.18
C GLY A 1019 -38.40 1.69 26.77
N GLN A 1020 -38.88 0.44 26.76
CA GLN A 1020 -40.15 0.07 27.40
C GLN A 1020 -40.10 0.32 28.92
N LEU A 1021 -41.28 0.49 29.54
CA LEU A 1021 -41.44 0.73 30.99
C LEU A 1021 -40.69 1.99 31.48
N GLY A 1022 -40.52 3.00 30.61
CA GLY A 1022 -39.74 4.21 30.90
C GLY A 1022 -38.24 3.95 31.08
N GLY A 1023 -37.76 2.81 30.56
CA GLY A 1023 -36.36 2.41 30.55
C GLY A 1023 -35.49 3.22 29.57
N ASN A 1024 -34.18 2.99 29.60
CA ASN A 1024 -33.24 3.46 28.58
C ASN A 1024 -32.64 2.24 27.89
N MET A 1025 -32.95 2.06 26.61
CA MET A 1025 -32.47 0.94 25.80
C MET A 1025 -31.10 1.29 25.23
N LEU A 1026 -30.11 0.48 25.57
CA LEU A 1026 -28.72 0.62 25.14
C LEU A 1026 -28.41 -0.40 24.04
N PHE A 1027 -27.79 0.06 22.95
CA PHE A 1027 -27.35 -0.79 21.85
C PHE A 1027 -25.84 -0.76 21.72
N PHE A 1028 -25.25 -1.94 21.63
CA PHE A 1028 -23.81 -2.12 21.51
C PHE A 1028 -23.52 -3.54 20.99
N GLY A 1029 -22.29 -3.77 20.53
CA GLY A 1029 -21.84 -5.09 20.14
C GLY A 1029 -20.43 -5.35 20.66
N THR A 1030 -20.03 -6.62 20.70
CA THR A 1030 -18.73 -7.02 21.24
C THR A 1030 -17.71 -7.38 20.16
N GLY A 1031 -16.45 -7.33 20.56
CA GLY A 1031 -15.29 -7.72 19.80
C GLY A 1031 -14.28 -6.58 19.64
N SER A 1032 -13.12 -6.92 19.06
CA SER A 1032 -11.97 -6.03 18.90
C SER A 1032 -11.24 -6.28 17.58
N PHE A 1033 -10.77 -5.21 16.96
CA PHE A 1033 -9.90 -5.26 15.78
C PHE A 1033 -8.89 -4.10 15.82
N SER A 1034 -8.19 -3.99 16.96
CA SER A 1034 -7.24 -2.91 17.23
C SER A 1034 -5.96 -3.40 17.92
N PHE A 1035 -5.89 -4.67 18.31
CA PHE A 1035 -4.75 -5.28 19.00
C PHE A 1035 -4.09 -6.34 18.11
N VAL A 1036 -2.78 -6.53 18.27
CA VAL A 1036 -1.95 -7.35 17.36
C VAL A 1036 -2.47 -8.78 17.16
N GLY A 1037 -3.11 -9.39 18.18
CA GLY A 1037 -3.66 -10.75 18.11
C GLY A 1037 -5.10 -10.86 17.60
N ASP A 1038 -5.80 -9.74 17.41
CA ASP A 1038 -7.22 -9.74 17.06
C ASP A 1038 -7.52 -10.46 15.72
N PRO A 1039 -6.74 -10.33 14.63
CA PRO A 1039 -7.11 -10.92 13.33
C PRO A 1039 -7.23 -12.43 13.31
N SER A 1040 -6.49 -13.12 14.18
CA SER A 1040 -6.51 -14.59 14.31
C SER A 1040 -7.60 -15.13 15.23
N ASP A 1041 -8.25 -14.25 16.02
CA ASP A 1041 -9.26 -14.69 16.97
C ASP A 1041 -10.57 -15.05 16.26
N VAL A 1042 -11.10 -16.24 16.56
CA VAL A 1042 -12.35 -16.77 16.00
C VAL A 1042 -13.46 -16.92 17.05
N SER A 1043 -13.33 -16.27 18.21
CA SER A 1043 -14.31 -16.33 19.27
C SER A 1043 -15.68 -15.78 18.82
N VAL A 1044 -16.75 -16.34 19.36
CA VAL A 1044 -18.12 -15.87 19.08
C VAL A 1044 -18.33 -14.53 19.79
N GLN A 1045 -18.67 -13.50 19.02
CA GLN A 1045 -19.11 -12.19 19.51
C GLN A 1045 -20.63 -12.04 19.42
N SER A 1046 -21.17 -10.98 20.01
CA SER A 1046 -22.63 -10.78 20.06
C SER A 1046 -23.00 -9.31 19.94
N LEU A 1047 -24.18 -9.06 19.35
CA LEU A 1047 -24.88 -7.77 19.39
C LEU A 1047 -25.88 -7.77 20.55
N TYR A 1048 -26.10 -6.63 21.20
CA TYR A 1048 -26.94 -6.52 22.39
C TYR A 1048 -27.86 -5.30 22.32
N GLY A 1049 -29.06 -5.49 22.85
CA GLY A 1049 -29.99 -4.45 23.26
C GLY A 1049 -30.36 -4.64 24.74
N VAL A 1050 -29.99 -3.71 25.63
CA VAL A 1050 -30.20 -3.82 27.09
C VAL A 1050 -30.97 -2.62 27.62
N ASN A 1051 -32.14 -2.87 28.21
CA ASN A 1051 -33.04 -1.86 28.75
C ASN A 1051 -32.79 -1.62 30.25
N ASP A 1052 -32.18 -0.48 30.58
CA ASP A 1052 -32.01 -0.03 31.96
C ASP A 1052 -33.27 0.63 32.50
N THR A 1053 -33.95 -0.06 33.41
CA THR A 1053 -35.13 0.45 34.13
C THR A 1053 -34.82 0.88 35.57
N THR A 1054 -33.56 0.83 35.99
CA THR A 1054 -33.11 1.10 37.35
C THR A 1054 -33.09 2.60 37.63
N ASP A 1055 -33.70 3.01 38.75
CA ASP A 1055 -33.57 4.37 39.26
C ASP A 1055 -32.37 4.50 40.21
N GLY A 1056 -31.60 5.58 40.08
CA GLY A 1056 -30.37 5.77 40.84
C GLY A 1056 -29.22 4.81 40.45
N ALA A 1057 -28.37 4.54 41.43
CA ALA A 1057 -27.19 3.68 41.30
C ALA A 1057 -27.57 2.21 41.06
N VAL A 1058 -26.77 1.51 40.25
CA VAL A 1058 -26.95 0.08 39.98
C VAL A 1058 -26.57 -0.74 41.21
N THR A 1059 -27.46 -1.62 41.65
CA THR A 1059 -27.21 -2.56 42.76
C THR A 1059 -27.11 -4.01 42.33
N THR A 1060 -27.60 -4.34 41.12
CA THR A 1060 -27.61 -5.70 40.58
C THR A 1060 -27.21 -5.68 39.11
N THR A 1061 -26.25 -6.51 38.75
CA THR A 1061 -25.74 -6.65 37.39
C THR A 1061 -26.64 -7.53 36.54
N LEU A 1062 -27.05 -7.04 35.37
CA LEU A 1062 -27.73 -7.84 34.35
C LEU A 1062 -26.74 -8.71 33.57
N THR A 1063 -27.20 -9.86 33.12
CA THR A 1063 -26.41 -10.77 32.28
C THR A 1063 -27.25 -11.25 31.10
N ARG A 1064 -26.65 -12.08 30.23
CA ARG A 1064 -27.37 -12.73 29.13
C ARG A 1064 -28.60 -13.52 29.55
N ALA A 1065 -28.65 -14.03 30.78
CA ALA A 1065 -29.81 -14.75 31.30
C ALA A 1065 -31.07 -13.86 31.43
N ASN A 1066 -30.90 -12.53 31.42
CA ASN A 1066 -31.99 -11.57 31.48
C ASN A 1066 -32.46 -11.08 30.09
N LEU A 1067 -31.96 -11.65 28.99
CA LEU A 1067 -32.21 -11.17 27.62
C LEU A 1067 -32.78 -12.28 26.73
N GLY A 1068 -33.56 -11.91 25.72
CA GLY A 1068 -34.02 -12.82 24.66
C GLY A 1068 -32.91 -13.12 23.65
N GLY A 1069 -32.59 -14.40 23.43
CA GLY A 1069 -31.47 -14.80 22.59
C GLY A 1069 -31.86 -15.14 21.15
N SER A 1070 -31.01 -14.74 20.20
CA SER A 1070 -31.08 -15.16 18.79
C SER A 1070 -29.72 -15.57 18.24
N SER A 1071 -29.71 -16.41 17.20
CA SER A 1071 -28.51 -16.78 16.44
C SER A 1071 -28.70 -16.51 14.95
N VAL A 1072 -27.62 -16.13 14.27
CA VAL A 1072 -27.64 -15.81 12.84
C VAL A 1072 -27.72 -17.08 11.97
N ILE A 1073 -28.60 -17.05 10.96
CA ILE A 1073 -28.62 -18.01 9.84
C ILE A 1073 -28.19 -17.25 8.58
N THR A 1074 -27.14 -17.72 7.90
CA THR A 1074 -26.62 -17.08 6.68
C THR A 1074 -27.05 -17.87 5.45
N SER A 1075 -27.60 -17.17 4.44
CA SER A 1075 -27.92 -17.74 3.12
C SER A 1075 -27.53 -16.74 2.04
N GLY A 1076 -26.48 -17.06 1.27
CA GLY A 1076 -25.92 -16.15 0.28
C GLY A 1076 -25.48 -14.81 0.88
N GLY A 1077 -25.93 -13.69 0.31
CA GLY A 1077 -25.63 -12.33 0.77
C GLY A 1077 -26.58 -11.79 1.85
N GLN A 1078 -27.48 -12.62 2.40
CA GLN A 1078 -28.49 -12.22 3.38
C GLN A 1078 -28.40 -13.07 4.66
N ARG A 1079 -28.87 -12.49 5.78
CA ARG A 1079 -28.94 -13.14 7.08
C ARG A 1079 -30.31 -12.98 7.71
N THR A 1080 -30.83 -14.08 8.23
CA THR A 1080 -32.04 -14.13 9.07
C THR A 1080 -31.66 -14.57 10.48
N LEU A 1081 -32.62 -14.55 11.41
CA LEU A 1081 -32.39 -14.92 12.81
C LEU A 1081 -33.22 -16.14 13.20
N SER A 1082 -32.59 -17.08 13.91
CA SER A 1082 -33.29 -18.07 14.72
C SER A 1082 -33.49 -17.50 16.12
N THR A 1083 -34.74 -17.31 16.52
CA THR A 1083 -35.09 -16.68 17.81
C THR A 1083 -35.42 -17.74 18.85
N GLY A 1084 -34.83 -17.63 20.04
CA GLY A 1084 -35.16 -18.43 21.21
C GLY A 1084 -36.36 -17.86 21.98
N THR A 1085 -36.84 -18.60 22.98
CA THR A 1085 -37.89 -18.10 23.89
C THR A 1085 -37.28 -17.10 24.89
N PRO A 1086 -37.73 -15.83 24.93
CA PRO A 1086 -37.23 -14.85 25.89
C PRO A 1086 -37.71 -15.16 27.33
N PRO A 1087 -36.92 -14.80 28.36
CA PRO A 1087 -37.36 -14.92 29.75
C PRO A 1087 -38.54 -14.00 30.05
N SER A 1088 -39.37 -14.35 31.05
CA SER A 1088 -40.62 -13.64 31.37
C SER A 1088 -40.43 -12.18 31.79
N ASP A 1089 -39.25 -11.85 32.33
CA ASP A 1089 -38.84 -10.50 32.76
C ASP A 1089 -37.73 -9.93 31.87
N SER A 1090 -37.67 -10.37 30.60
CA SER A 1090 -36.61 -9.99 29.67
C SER A 1090 -36.38 -8.48 29.63
N ARG A 1091 -35.11 -8.09 29.80
CA ARG A 1091 -34.63 -6.71 29.76
C ARG A 1091 -34.02 -6.34 28.40
N GLY A 1092 -34.34 -7.09 27.35
CA GLY A 1092 -33.91 -6.79 25.99
C GLY A 1092 -33.58 -8.04 25.19
N TRP A 1093 -32.54 -7.98 24.37
CA TRP A 1093 -32.20 -9.02 23.41
C TRP A 1093 -30.69 -9.12 23.16
N TYR A 1094 -30.26 -10.27 22.65
CA TYR A 1094 -28.94 -10.43 22.07
C TYR A 1094 -28.98 -11.26 20.78
N VAL A 1095 -28.03 -11.01 19.88
CA VAL A 1095 -27.80 -11.81 18.67
C VAL A 1095 -26.36 -12.33 18.71
N ASP A 1096 -26.19 -13.65 18.78
CA ASP A 1096 -24.87 -14.27 18.61
C ASP A 1096 -24.47 -14.23 17.13
N LEU A 1097 -23.31 -13.65 16.88
CA LEU A 1097 -22.72 -13.56 15.56
C LEU A 1097 -22.02 -14.90 15.21
N PRO A 1098 -21.85 -15.21 13.91
CA PRO A 1098 -20.97 -16.28 13.47
C PRO A 1098 -19.55 -16.16 14.06
N ALA A 1099 -18.87 -17.29 14.26
CA ALA A 1099 -17.52 -17.31 14.81
C ALA A 1099 -16.55 -16.42 14.02
N GLY A 1100 -15.72 -15.64 14.74
CA GLY A 1100 -14.74 -14.70 14.17
C GLY A 1100 -15.30 -13.35 13.73
N GLU A 1101 -16.61 -13.25 13.53
CA GLU A 1101 -17.29 -11.98 13.30
C GLU A 1101 -17.34 -11.13 14.57
N ARG A 1102 -17.20 -9.81 14.41
CA ARG A 1102 -17.13 -8.87 15.52
C ARG A 1102 -17.77 -7.52 15.18
N PHE A 1103 -18.18 -6.81 16.22
CA PHE A 1103 -18.69 -5.46 16.13
C PHE A 1103 -17.62 -4.46 16.59
N VAL A 1104 -17.11 -3.66 15.65
CA VAL A 1104 -16.11 -2.61 15.92
C VAL A 1104 -16.57 -1.23 15.42
N GLY A 1105 -17.79 -1.14 14.89
CA GLY A 1105 -18.38 0.10 14.40
C GLY A 1105 -19.22 0.84 15.43
N ASN A 1106 -20.00 1.81 14.98
CA ASN A 1106 -20.90 2.63 15.79
C ASN A 1106 -22.35 2.27 15.45
N PRO A 1107 -23.21 2.00 16.45
CA PRO A 1107 -24.63 1.81 16.20
C PRO A 1107 -25.27 3.12 15.73
N THR A 1108 -26.22 3.04 14.79
CA THR A 1108 -27.04 4.19 14.38
C THR A 1108 -28.51 3.82 14.45
N ILE A 1109 -29.36 4.68 15.02
CA ILE A 1109 -30.79 4.44 15.15
C ILE A 1109 -31.55 5.34 14.18
N SER A 1110 -32.52 4.79 13.44
CA SER A 1110 -33.45 5.58 12.63
C SER A 1110 -34.80 4.88 12.54
N GLU A 1111 -35.89 5.61 12.79
CA GLU A 1111 -37.28 5.15 12.65
C GLU A 1111 -37.59 3.77 13.31
N GLY A 1112 -37.04 3.54 14.51
CA GLY A 1112 -37.25 2.30 15.27
C GLY A 1112 -36.36 1.12 14.87
N VAL A 1113 -35.49 1.31 13.89
CA VAL A 1113 -34.46 0.33 13.47
C VAL A 1113 -33.09 0.76 14.01
N VAL A 1114 -32.35 -0.19 14.57
CA VAL A 1114 -30.94 -0.03 14.92
C VAL A 1114 -30.06 -0.71 13.88
N TYR A 1115 -29.13 0.06 13.33
CA TYR A 1115 -28.17 -0.37 12.33
C TYR A 1115 -26.82 -0.63 13.00
N LEU A 1116 -26.28 -1.83 12.81
CA LEU A 1116 -25.07 -2.32 13.47
C LEU A 1116 -24.13 -2.91 12.42
N PRO A 1117 -23.09 -2.18 11.98
CA PRO A 1117 -22.10 -2.72 11.06
C PRO A 1117 -21.15 -3.68 11.80
N THR A 1118 -20.93 -4.86 11.23
CA THR A 1118 -20.03 -5.89 11.75
C THR A 1118 -18.97 -6.24 10.72
N TYR A 1119 -17.84 -6.74 11.20
CA TYR A 1119 -16.69 -7.12 10.39
C TYR A 1119 -16.32 -8.56 10.68
N VAL A 1120 -16.08 -9.32 9.63
CA VAL A 1120 -15.53 -10.67 9.71
C VAL A 1120 -14.11 -10.59 9.18
N PRO A 1121 -13.08 -10.50 10.04
CA PRO A 1121 -11.72 -10.77 9.58
C PRO A 1121 -11.71 -12.18 9.04
N THR A 1122 -11.26 -12.32 7.82
CA THR A 1122 -10.86 -13.60 7.27
C THR A 1122 -9.41 -13.71 7.68
N PRO A 1123 -9.06 -14.56 8.68
CA PRO A 1123 -7.66 -14.90 8.88
C PRO A 1123 -7.17 -15.33 7.50
N GLY A 1124 -6.14 -14.67 6.96
CA GLY A 1124 -5.66 -15.01 5.64
C GLY A 1124 -5.28 -16.48 5.67
N ASN A 1125 -6.12 -17.36 5.09
CA ASN A 1125 -5.72 -18.74 4.91
C ASN A 1125 -4.45 -18.69 4.08
N ALA A 1126 -3.38 -19.24 4.63
CA ALA A 1126 -2.00 -19.20 4.15
C ALA A 1126 -1.17 -17.94 4.46
N GLY A 1127 -1.70 -16.77 4.87
CA GLY A 1127 -0.87 -15.59 5.24
C GLY A 1127 -0.88 -14.40 4.28
N CYS A 1128 -1.91 -14.27 3.44
CA CYS A 1128 -2.29 -12.96 2.88
C CYS A 1128 -2.85 -12.06 3.99
N ALA A 1129 -3.03 -10.76 3.71
CA ALA A 1129 -3.83 -9.84 4.55
C ALA A 1129 -4.93 -10.54 5.34
N SER A 1130 -5.24 -10.07 6.54
CA SER A 1130 -6.63 -10.24 6.99
C SER A 1130 -7.51 -9.36 6.11
N SER A 1131 -7.95 -9.91 4.97
CA SER A 1131 -9.10 -9.35 4.28
C SER A 1131 -10.32 -9.60 5.16
N GLY A 1132 -11.37 -8.82 5.03
CA GLY A 1132 -12.56 -9.10 5.80
C GLY A 1132 -13.82 -8.71 5.08
N THR A 1133 -14.90 -9.36 5.49
CA THR A 1133 -16.23 -9.12 4.94
C THR A 1133 -17.01 -8.25 5.92
N ASN A 1134 -17.51 -7.13 5.43
CA ASN A 1134 -18.43 -6.28 6.18
C ASN A 1134 -19.87 -6.78 6.02
N TRP A 1135 -20.62 -6.67 7.10
CA TRP A 1135 -22.06 -6.91 7.12
C TRP A 1135 -22.76 -5.74 7.81
N LEU A 1136 -23.97 -5.42 7.37
CA LEU A 1136 -24.83 -4.45 8.02
C LEU A 1136 -26.03 -5.17 8.59
N PHE A 1137 -26.16 -5.18 9.92
CA PHE A 1137 -27.38 -5.62 10.59
C PHE A 1137 -28.36 -4.45 10.71
N GLY A 1138 -29.64 -4.72 10.45
CA GLY A 1138 -30.77 -3.83 10.69
C GLY A 1138 -31.77 -4.57 11.57
N LEU A 1139 -31.83 -4.19 12.84
CA LEU A 1139 -32.62 -4.89 13.85
C LEU A 1139 -33.71 -3.97 14.40
N GLN A 1140 -34.86 -4.53 14.74
CA GLN A 1140 -35.91 -3.81 15.46
C GLN A 1140 -35.38 -3.45 16.85
N SER A 1141 -35.36 -2.15 17.16
CA SER A 1141 -34.81 -1.62 18.41
C SER A 1141 -35.37 -2.30 19.68
N GLY A 1142 -36.68 -2.57 19.72
CA GLY A 1142 -37.33 -3.17 20.88
C GLY A 1142 -37.14 -4.68 21.05
N THR A 1143 -37.05 -5.44 19.96
CA THR A 1143 -37.16 -6.93 19.97
C THR A 1143 -35.90 -7.65 19.48
N GLY A 1144 -35.03 -6.96 18.74
CA GLY A 1144 -33.87 -7.57 18.07
C GLY A 1144 -34.23 -8.37 16.82
N GLY A 1145 -35.48 -8.35 16.37
CA GLY A 1145 -35.91 -9.03 15.14
C GLY A 1145 -35.38 -8.36 13.87
N GLY A 1146 -35.36 -9.07 12.74
CA GLY A 1146 -34.90 -8.51 11.46
C GLY A 1146 -35.79 -7.38 10.94
N ALA A 1147 -35.18 -6.26 10.56
CA ALA A 1147 -35.89 -5.04 10.18
C ALA A 1147 -35.74 -4.65 8.69
N PHE A 1148 -35.08 -5.47 7.86
CA PHE A 1148 -34.98 -5.21 6.42
C PHE A 1148 -36.17 -5.72 5.61
N GLY A 1149 -37.14 -6.39 6.24
CA GLY A 1149 -38.38 -6.77 5.56
C GLY A 1149 -39.03 -5.56 4.89
N GLN A 1150 -39.48 -5.73 3.64
CA GLN A 1150 -40.07 -4.68 2.79
C GLN A 1150 -39.13 -3.55 2.34
N SER A 1151 -37.85 -3.58 2.73
CA SER A 1151 -36.82 -2.68 2.17
C SER A 1151 -36.54 -3.00 0.70
N ARG A 1152 -35.99 -2.04 -0.05
CA ARG A 1152 -35.66 -2.19 -1.48
C ARG A 1152 -34.22 -1.86 -1.77
N LEU A 1153 -33.61 -2.54 -2.74
CA LEU A 1153 -32.24 -2.27 -3.18
C LEU A 1153 -32.20 -1.21 -4.29
N ASP A 1154 -31.23 -0.29 -4.19
CA ASP A 1154 -30.79 0.72 -5.15
C ASP A 1154 -31.78 1.83 -5.55
N SER A 1155 -33.09 1.60 -5.43
CA SER A 1155 -34.11 2.62 -5.59
C SER A 1155 -35.40 2.27 -4.82
N THR A 1156 -36.29 3.25 -4.67
CA THR A 1156 -37.64 3.04 -4.09
C THR A 1156 -38.52 2.11 -4.94
N THR A 1157 -38.11 1.78 -6.17
CA THR A 1157 -38.80 0.83 -7.06
C THR A 1157 -37.96 -0.42 -7.34
N GLY A 1158 -36.81 -0.59 -6.67
CA GLY A 1158 -35.91 -1.72 -6.89
C GLY A 1158 -36.37 -3.01 -6.22
N THR A 1159 -35.46 -3.99 -6.17
CA THR A 1159 -35.72 -5.36 -5.67
C THR A 1159 -36.11 -5.33 -4.19
N VAL A 1160 -37.25 -5.94 -3.87
CA VAL A 1160 -37.74 -6.07 -2.49
C VAL A 1160 -36.94 -7.12 -1.73
N ILE A 1161 -36.57 -6.80 -0.50
CA ILE A 1161 -35.91 -7.70 0.44
C ILE A 1161 -36.99 -8.50 1.18
N SER A 1162 -36.77 -9.81 1.26
CA SER A 1162 -37.69 -10.74 1.94
C SER A 1162 -37.89 -10.41 3.41
N ASP A 1163 -39.06 -10.76 3.95
CA ASP A 1163 -39.37 -10.58 5.36
C ASP A 1163 -38.44 -11.39 6.26
N GLY A 1164 -38.13 -10.85 7.45
CA GLY A 1164 -37.28 -11.49 8.45
C GLY A 1164 -35.77 -11.37 8.20
N VAL A 1165 -35.34 -10.70 7.11
CA VAL A 1165 -33.92 -10.39 6.88
C VAL A 1165 -33.46 -9.38 7.93
N ALA A 1166 -32.38 -9.74 8.61
CA ALA A 1166 -31.77 -9.01 9.71
C ALA A 1166 -30.38 -8.46 9.37
N GLY A 1167 -29.71 -9.01 8.35
CA GLY A 1167 -28.40 -8.55 7.92
C GLY A 1167 -28.17 -8.71 6.43
N LEU A 1168 -27.40 -7.80 5.85
CA LEU A 1168 -26.98 -7.81 4.45
C LEU A 1168 -25.47 -7.71 4.37
N ARG A 1169 -24.87 -8.46 3.45
CA ARG A 1169 -23.44 -8.32 3.16
C ARG A 1169 -23.18 -6.94 2.55
N THR A 1170 -22.13 -6.27 2.98
CA THR A 1170 -21.73 -4.98 2.41
C THR A 1170 -20.96 -5.20 1.12
N ASP A 1171 -21.39 -4.53 0.05
CA ASP A 1171 -20.74 -4.57 -1.26
C ASP A 1171 -19.66 -3.49 -1.34
N SER A 1172 -18.51 -3.71 -0.69
CA SER A 1172 -17.40 -2.74 -0.68
C SER A 1172 -16.23 -3.20 -1.53
N THR A 1173 -15.58 -2.24 -2.20
CA THR A 1173 -14.34 -2.46 -2.95
C THR A 1173 -13.09 -2.60 -2.06
N GLY A 1174 -13.25 -2.43 -0.74
CA GLY A 1174 -12.19 -2.45 0.26
C GLY A 1174 -12.34 -3.56 1.30
N SER A 1175 -11.22 -3.91 1.95
CA SER A 1175 -11.12 -4.93 2.99
C SER A 1175 -11.15 -4.38 4.43
N ALA A 1176 -11.16 -3.05 4.60
CA ALA A 1176 -11.20 -2.40 5.91
C ALA A 1176 -12.56 -2.59 6.61
N ALA A 1177 -12.55 -2.60 7.94
CA ALA A 1177 -13.77 -2.65 8.72
C ALA A 1177 -14.58 -1.35 8.55
N VAL A 1178 -15.83 -1.47 8.13
CA VAL A 1178 -16.77 -0.33 8.07
C VAL A 1178 -17.25 -0.04 9.48
N THR A 1179 -17.01 1.18 9.95
CA THR A 1179 -17.29 1.56 11.34
C THR A 1179 -18.43 2.55 11.52
N ASP A 1180 -18.93 3.15 10.44
CA ASP A 1180 -20.05 4.09 10.45
C ASP A 1180 -21.09 3.73 9.38
N VAL A 1181 -22.35 4.04 9.65
CA VAL A 1181 -23.47 3.82 8.72
C VAL A 1181 -24.06 5.17 8.31
N GLY A 1182 -23.99 5.48 7.02
CA GLY A 1182 -24.62 6.68 6.46
C GLY A 1182 -26.11 6.45 6.24
N ILE A 1183 -26.97 7.20 6.94
CA ILE A 1183 -28.42 7.14 6.81
C ILE A 1183 -28.94 8.55 6.50
N ASN A 1184 -29.74 8.69 5.45
CA ASN A 1184 -30.44 9.95 5.17
C ASN A 1184 -31.87 9.69 4.71
N SER A 1185 -32.79 10.56 5.07
CA SER A 1185 -34.16 10.51 4.55
C SER A 1185 -34.26 11.19 3.18
N LEU A 1186 -35.08 10.64 2.29
CA LEU A 1186 -35.43 11.30 1.02
C LEU A 1186 -36.43 12.45 1.26
N PRO A 1187 -36.45 13.47 0.37
CA PRO A 1187 -37.55 14.44 0.32
C PRO A 1187 -38.90 13.74 0.14
N GLY A 1188 -39.90 14.15 0.92
CA GLY A 1188 -41.28 13.70 0.74
C GLY A 1188 -41.94 14.37 -0.46
N THR A 1189 -42.91 13.70 -1.09
CA THR A 1189 -43.69 14.23 -2.22
C THR A 1189 -44.79 15.19 -1.74
N GLY A 1190 -44.43 16.22 -0.97
CA GLY A 1190 -45.37 17.20 -0.42
C GLY A 1190 -46.40 16.62 0.57
N LEU A 1191 -46.89 17.47 1.48
CA LEU A 1191 -48.18 17.24 2.13
C LEU A 1191 -49.22 17.86 1.21
N ALA A 1192 -50.16 17.08 0.66
CA ALA A 1192 -51.36 17.67 0.11
C ALA A 1192 -52.06 18.46 1.23
N ALA A 1193 -52.38 19.73 0.96
CA ALA A 1193 -53.07 20.61 1.90
C ALA A 1193 -54.36 19.92 2.40
N GLY A 1194 -54.60 20.01 3.71
CA GLY A 1194 -55.66 19.29 4.39
C GLY A 1194 -57.05 19.52 3.79
N GLY A 1195 -57.73 18.43 3.44
CA GLY A 1195 -59.18 18.42 3.30
C GLY A 1195 -59.82 18.43 4.69
N THR A 1196 -60.65 19.44 4.94
CA THR A 1196 -61.51 19.57 6.11
C THR A 1196 -62.43 18.36 6.28
N GLY A 1197 -62.70 18.00 7.54
CA GLY A 1197 -63.28 16.73 7.96
C GLY A 1197 -64.70 16.41 7.48
N GLY A 1198 -65.01 15.12 7.55
CA GLY A 1198 -66.35 14.55 7.44
C GLY A 1198 -66.42 13.27 8.27
N SER A 1199 -67.31 13.26 9.26
CA SER A 1199 -67.63 12.13 10.14
C SER A 1199 -68.39 11.02 9.40
N GLY A 1200 -68.14 9.74 9.73
CA GLY A 1200 -69.15 8.69 9.56
C GLY A 1200 -68.65 7.29 9.19
N THR A 1201 -68.93 6.35 10.10
CA THR A 1201 -69.26 4.91 9.91
C THR A 1201 -68.18 3.88 9.52
N SER A 1202 -67.99 2.93 10.47
CA SER A 1202 -67.58 1.50 10.44
C SER A 1202 -66.46 0.99 9.50
N PRO A 1203 -65.59 0.07 9.98
CA PRO A 1203 -64.49 -0.48 9.19
C PRO A 1203 -64.98 -1.59 8.24
N PRO A 1204 -64.63 -1.58 6.94
CA PRO A 1204 -64.73 -2.76 6.10
C PRO A 1204 -63.55 -3.70 6.37
N SER A 1205 -63.85 -4.97 6.56
CA SER A 1205 -62.90 -6.07 6.53
C SER A 1205 -62.26 -6.18 5.14
N GLY A 1206 -60.98 -5.81 5.03
CA GLY A 1206 -60.15 -5.92 3.83
C GLY A 1206 -58.75 -5.40 4.14
N VAL A 1207 -57.73 -5.90 3.43
CA VAL A 1207 -56.34 -5.42 3.52
C VAL A 1207 -56.32 -3.89 3.41
N PRO A 1208 -55.67 -3.15 4.32
CA PRO A 1208 -55.63 -1.70 4.21
C PRO A 1208 -54.96 -1.31 2.88
N PRO A 1209 -55.52 -0.37 2.10
CA PRO A 1209 -54.80 0.17 0.94
C PRO A 1209 -53.48 0.79 1.42
N THR A 1210 -52.41 0.52 0.68
CA THR A 1210 -51.09 1.15 0.86
C THR A 1210 -51.29 2.67 0.90
N PRO A 1211 -50.88 3.36 1.98
CA PRO A 1211 -51.10 4.81 2.06
C PRO A 1211 -50.37 5.51 0.90
N PRO A 1212 -50.99 6.50 0.22
CA PRO A 1212 -50.43 7.15 -0.97
C PRO A 1212 -49.18 8.02 -0.72
N ASN A 1213 -48.67 8.04 0.51
CA ASN A 1213 -47.54 8.86 0.93
C ASN A 1213 -46.46 7.94 1.53
N GLU A 1214 -45.54 7.45 0.69
CA GLU A 1214 -44.43 6.60 1.15
C GLU A 1214 -43.15 7.42 1.37
N CYS A 1215 -42.66 7.41 2.60
CA CYS A 1215 -41.42 8.06 3.00
C CYS A 1215 -40.34 7.00 3.10
N TRP A 1216 -39.13 7.37 2.66
CA TRP A 1216 -38.05 6.41 2.47
C TRP A 1216 -36.78 6.96 3.10
N ASN A 1217 -36.14 6.14 3.91
CA ASN A 1217 -34.76 6.33 4.32
C ASN A 1217 -33.87 5.59 3.33
N TYR A 1218 -32.71 6.16 3.03
CA TYR A 1218 -31.68 5.50 2.27
C TYR A 1218 -30.49 5.25 3.21
N VAL A 1219 -29.99 4.02 3.19
CA VAL A 1219 -28.85 3.55 3.98
C VAL A 1219 -27.74 3.13 3.02
N ASN A 1220 -26.55 3.67 3.22
CA ASN A 1220 -25.36 3.26 2.47
C ASN A 1220 -24.88 1.87 2.93
N ASN A 1221 -24.69 0.95 1.99
CA ASN A 1221 -24.13 -0.38 2.25
C ASN A 1221 -23.05 -0.73 1.19
N GLY A 1222 -22.00 0.09 1.15
CA GLY A 1222 -20.97 0.02 0.11
C GLY A 1222 -21.47 0.62 -1.21
N ASN A 1223 -21.33 -0.11 -2.30
CA ASN A 1223 -21.83 0.27 -3.62
C ASN A 1223 -23.35 0.10 -3.75
N GLN A 1224 -23.97 -0.70 -2.87
CA GLN A 1224 -25.41 -0.91 -2.83
C GLN A 1224 -26.09 0.07 -1.89
N ARG A 1225 -27.30 0.51 -2.24
CA ARG A 1225 -28.12 1.41 -1.40
C ARG A 1225 -29.37 0.66 -0.93
N ILE A 1226 -29.70 0.78 0.36
CA ILE A 1226 -30.89 0.15 0.93
C ILE A 1226 -31.93 1.23 1.19
N PHE A 1227 -33.08 1.11 0.57
CA PHE A 1227 -34.23 1.99 0.76
C PHE A 1227 -35.19 1.34 1.76
N VAL A 1228 -35.30 1.93 2.94
CA VAL A 1228 -36.12 1.43 4.04
C VAL A 1228 -37.39 2.29 4.13
N PRO A 1229 -38.59 1.71 3.93
CA PRO A 1229 -39.82 2.47 4.01
C PRO A 1229 -40.13 2.81 5.46
N TYR A 1230 -40.70 3.99 5.68
CA TYR A 1230 -41.26 4.39 6.97
C TYR A 1230 -42.54 5.22 6.77
N PRO A 1231 -43.44 5.28 7.76
CA PRO A 1231 -44.70 6.02 7.62
C PRO A 1231 -44.45 7.53 7.37
N CYS A 1232 -44.99 8.08 6.29
CA CYS A 1232 -45.01 9.54 6.09
C CYS A 1232 -46.00 10.19 7.06
N GLY A 1233 -45.50 10.89 8.07
CA GLY A 1233 -46.34 11.71 8.96
C GLY A 1233 -45.77 11.83 10.37
N ARG A 1234 -46.27 12.80 11.15
CA ARG A 1234 -45.82 13.08 12.53
C ARG A 1234 -45.95 11.82 13.40
N GLN A 1235 -44.81 11.27 13.82
CA GLN A 1235 -44.76 10.12 14.76
C GLN A 1235 -44.72 10.59 16.23
N SER A 1236 -44.52 11.89 16.50
CA SER A 1236 -44.57 12.47 17.85
C SER A 1236 -44.76 13.99 17.83
N TRP A 1237 -45.46 14.53 18.83
CA TRP A 1237 -45.57 15.98 19.08
C TRP A 1237 -44.20 16.68 19.30
N ARG A 1238 -43.12 15.92 19.54
CA ARG A 1238 -41.75 16.45 19.73
C ARG A 1238 -41.00 16.80 18.42
N GLN A 1239 -41.56 16.52 17.24
CA GLN A 1239 -40.96 16.90 15.94
C GLN A 1239 -41.20 18.37 15.56
N ILE A 1240 -41.85 19.17 16.41
CA ILE A 1240 -41.79 20.64 16.36
C ILE A 1240 -40.81 21.06 17.47
N GLN A 1241 -39.55 21.32 17.13
CA GLN A 1241 -38.69 22.30 17.80
C GLN A 1241 -37.34 22.41 17.11
#